data_AF-A0A1Y1YCM8-F1
#
_entry.id   AF-A0A1Y1YCM8-F1
#
_cell.length_a   1.000
_cell.length_b   1.000
_cell.length_c   1.000
_cell.angle_alpha   90.00
_cell.angle_beta   90.00
_cell.angle_gamma   90.00
#
_symmetry.space_group_name_H-M   'P 1'
#
loop_
_entity.id
_entity.type
_entity.pdbx_description
1 polymer ?
#
loop_
_entity_poly.entity_id
_entity_poly.type
_entity_poly.pdbx_seq_one_letter_code
_entity_poly.pdbx_strand_id
1 'polypeptide(L)'
;MSSSDYHFTVQTLNSWSQESLSAVKNKVAQIESSTNTTVHFISSTNAFKVQGSSYEKVDAAARKLLKIIQVLQRQEKFSQNARERAPTTSLYTFTGQRQQGTESASVYIQNREKPSSEHPEDTLSKSFQFHADIENPSNLLVPQSDVNYLEEISSSTKTVALLKDRTITVTGQRLECIEEALARFQHLENRALQASYQNTILSLVHYPYVEKRIKLFFFNYSPAGLHLGVPFTSKHALSSIYFLLPVVENQETGIWSGPDNIYSSALSKIIDWENALATRTIPRNDSRLAAMDVQTNSAPTVKIAWKDFANSDPMEVNECPVTTTLTTTPNHLDDNIERSDMNTNPTTSEPLQACQPTQDVQGKKNPEWSLPGKLLRDYNFNEIKMAFRKSLDHVRYFQGEVTLEARLGKIAYGNVTSDVLTKLWEPHELNEGMNIKPIFSNIVATEYSTIKHLLDQLGTGHSRQPYYIVEADARFSPSKSYSTVQLHINANMVNLEKVVTKKDHVLDINWNSLSRVYDFQLKIWTRKHLRHDIKPYTTFLKNISINPSDLKFVYRDDDRHIRVKQIKLKRKQFYRIDDHLTLELTLVTILSPFTSFSGRVEADPAQGKSYFTIRVSSHTLDSHMCHNISLRPGDIPPWSVDELVGGPSCHHLVRLIRTMIILTERAQEKPGGNKQAGSPQ
;
A
#
# COMPACT_ATOMS: atom_id res chain seq x y z
N MET A 1 -34.70 12.92 -39.70
CA MET A 1 -33.87 12.82 -38.47
C MET A 1 -33.35 11.40 -38.40
N SER A 2 -32.06 11.19 -38.64
CA SER A 2 -31.42 9.88 -38.56
C SER A 2 -31.42 9.40 -37.11
N SER A 3 -32.01 8.22 -36.85
CA SER A 3 -31.90 7.56 -35.55
C SER A 3 -30.42 7.36 -35.24
N SER A 4 -29.94 7.96 -34.15
CA SER A 4 -28.56 7.83 -33.71
C SER A 4 -28.36 6.44 -33.10
N ASP A 5 -27.77 5.53 -33.87
CA ASP A 5 -27.37 4.21 -33.37
C ASP A 5 -26.18 4.34 -32.41
N TYR A 6 -26.36 3.84 -31.20
CA TYR A 6 -25.30 3.74 -30.21
C TYR A 6 -24.41 2.54 -30.53
N HIS A 7 -23.11 2.67 -30.32
CA HIS A 7 -22.18 1.55 -30.49
C HIS A 7 -21.06 1.54 -29.45
N PHE A 8 -20.63 0.33 -29.08
CA PHE A 8 -19.47 0.07 -28.22
C PHE A 8 -18.53 -0.90 -28.92
N THR A 9 -17.22 -0.73 -28.72
CA THR A 9 -16.20 -1.65 -29.24
C THR A 9 -15.48 -2.31 -28.08
N VAL A 10 -15.54 -3.64 -28.00
CA VAL A 10 -14.83 -4.46 -27.02
C VAL A 10 -13.60 -5.05 -27.69
N GLN A 11 -12.42 -4.48 -27.43
CA GLN A 11 -11.15 -4.94 -27.99
C GLN A 11 -10.58 -6.11 -27.20
N THR A 12 -10.00 -7.10 -27.88
CA THR A 12 -9.41 -8.28 -27.23
C THR A 12 -7.93 -8.41 -27.58
N LEU A 13 -7.10 -8.72 -26.58
CA LEU A 13 -5.63 -8.78 -26.73
C LEU A 13 -5.13 -10.07 -27.39
N ASN A 14 -5.95 -11.12 -27.42
CA ASN A 14 -5.54 -12.45 -27.90
C ASN A 14 -6.20 -12.77 -29.24
N SER A 15 -5.44 -13.31 -30.20
CA SER A 15 -5.99 -13.89 -31.42
C SER A 15 -6.90 -15.07 -31.09
N TRP A 16 -8.13 -15.07 -31.62
CA TRP A 16 -9.08 -16.15 -31.39
C TRP A 16 -8.91 -17.28 -32.40
N SER A 17 -8.90 -18.53 -31.92
CA SER A 17 -9.04 -19.69 -32.81
C SER A 17 -10.46 -19.73 -33.43
N GLN A 18 -10.62 -20.41 -34.57
CA GLN A 18 -11.95 -20.61 -35.18
C GLN A 18 -12.92 -21.33 -34.24
N GLU A 19 -12.41 -22.27 -33.44
CA GLU A 19 -13.18 -22.99 -32.42
C GLU A 19 -13.66 -22.03 -31.32
N SER A 20 -12.77 -21.20 -30.78
CA SER A 20 -13.11 -20.20 -29.77
C SER A 20 -14.10 -19.14 -30.31
N LEU A 21 -13.96 -18.72 -31.57
CA LEU A 21 -14.93 -17.83 -32.23
C LEU A 21 -16.31 -18.47 -32.38
N SER A 22 -16.38 -19.77 -32.69
CA SER A 22 -17.66 -20.49 -32.79
C SER A 22 -18.37 -20.54 -31.43
N ALA A 23 -17.63 -20.76 -30.33
CA ALA A 23 -18.16 -20.73 -28.98
C ALA A 23 -18.66 -19.34 -28.58
N VAL A 24 -17.94 -18.28 -28.95
CA VAL A 24 -18.38 -16.89 -28.74
C VAL A 24 -19.66 -16.60 -29.53
N LYS A 25 -19.75 -17.00 -30.81
CA LYS A 25 -20.93 -16.76 -31.67
C LYS A 25 -22.21 -17.33 -31.06
N ASN A 26 -22.16 -18.55 -30.52
CA ASN A 26 -23.31 -19.19 -29.87
C ASN A 26 -23.81 -18.40 -28.65
N LYS A 27 -22.89 -17.80 -27.88
CA LYS A 27 -23.23 -16.96 -26.73
C LYS A 27 -23.65 -15.56 -27.12
N VAL A 28 -23.10 -15.03 -28.22
CA VAL A 28 -23.49 -13.73 -28.79
C VAL A 28 -24.95 -13.72 -29.20
N ALA A 29 -25.45 -14.76 -29.86
CA ALA A 29 -26.87 -14.86 -30.23
C ALA A 29 -27.82 -14.76 -29.02
N GLN A 30 -27.40 -15.29 -27.86
CA GLN A 30 -28.14 -15.15 -26.60
C GLN A 30 -28.11 -13.71 -26.06
N ILE A 31 -27.00 -12.98 -26.25
CA ILE A 31 -26.92 -11.57 -25.87
C ILE A 31 -27.85 -10.78 -26.77
N GLU A 32 -27.69 -10.88 -28.09
CA GLU A 32 -28.43 -10.12 -29.10
C GLU A 32 -29.95 -10.25 -28.92
N SER A 33 -30.44 -11.48 -28.69
CA SER A 33 -31.85 -11.72 -28.39
C SER A 33 -32.31 -11.10 -27.07
N SER A 34 -31.49 -11.15 -26.02
CA SER A 34 -31.86 -10.63 -24.69
C SER A 34 -31.79 -9.10 -24.58
N THR A 35 -30.97 -8.44 -25.40
CA THR A 35 -30.74 -6.99 -25.32
C THR A 35 -31.27 -6.23 -26.54
N ASN A 36 -31.77 -6.91 -27.58
CA ASN A 36 -32.19 -6.30 -28.84
C ASN A 36 -31.08 -5.39 -29.43
N THR A 37 -29.88 -5.96 -29.52
CA THR A 37 -28.65 -5.33 -30.05
C THR A 37 -28.02 -6.26 -31.08
N THR A 38 -27.14 -5.76 -31.93
CA THR A 38 -26.32 -6.56 -32.86
C THR A 38 -24.85 -6.55 -32.42
N VAL A 39 -24.15 -7.66 -32.60
CA VAL A 39 -22.74 -7.81 -32.23
C VAL A 39 -21.96 -8.37 -33.43
N HIS A 40 -21.06 -7.56 -33.97
CA HIS A 40 -20.21 -7.92 -35.09
C HIS A 40 -18.75 -8.12 -34.66
N PHE A 41 -18.13 -9.24 -35.04
CA PHE A 41 -16.70 -9.43 -34.85
C PHE A 41 -15.93 -8.79 -36.01
N ILE A 42 -15.00 -7.89 -35.68
CA ILE A 42 -14.12 -7.19 -36.62
C ILE A 42 -12.76 -7.88 -36.57
N SER A 43 -12.49 -8.72 -37.58
CA SER A 43 -11.27 -9.53 -37.64
C SER A 43 -9.99 -8.69 -37.75
N SER A 44 -10.03 -7.53 -38.42
CA SER A 44 -8.86 -6.66 -38.62
C SER A 44 -8.33 -6.04 -37.33
N THR A 45 -9.20 -5.77 -36.35
CA THR A 45 -8.86 -5.15 -35.06
C THR A 45 -9.01 -6.10 -33.88
N ASN A 46 -9.41 -7.35 -34.15
CA ASN A 46 -9.69 -8.37 -33.15
C ASN A 46 -10.64 -7.87 -32.04
N ALA A 47 -11.73 -7.21 -32.47
CA ALA A 47 -12.67 -6.53 -31.59
C ALA A 47 -14.12 -6.93 -31.91
N PHE A 48 -15.00 -6.79 -30.91
CA PHE A 48 -16.44 -6.98 -31.10
C PHE A 48 -17.14 -5.62 -31.03
N LYS A 49 -17.88 -5.27 -32.08
CA LYS A 49 -18.69 -4.06 -32.16
C LYS A 49 -20.13 -4.40 -31.79
N VAL A 50 -20.64 -3.81 -30.71
CA VAL A 50 -22.02 -3.92 -30.25
C VAL A 50 -22.79 -2.68 -30.72
N GLN A 51 -23.94 -2.83 -31.39
CA GLN A 51 -24.76 -1.73 -31.88
C GLN A 51 -26.22 -1.88 -31.48
N GLY A 52 -26.94 -0.77 -31.29
CA GLY A 52 -28.37 -0.78 -31.00
C GLY A 52 -28.97 0.61 -30.80
N SER A 53 -30.31 0.67 -30.74
CA SER A 53 -31.07 1.92 -30.66
C SER A 53 -31.14 2.55 -29.26
N SER A 54 -30.61 1.88 -28.23
CA SER A 54 -30.63 2.33 -26.84
C SER A 54 -29.27 2.13 -26.19
N TYR A 55 -28.70 3.20 -25.67
CA TYR A 55 -27.43 3.19 -24.94
C TYR A 55 -27.40 2.15 -23.82
N GLU A 56 -28.45 2.10 -22.98
CA GLU A 56 -28.54 1.16 -21.85
C GLU A 56 -28.49 -0.30 -22.29
N LYS A 57 -29.15 -0.62 -23.42
CA LYS A 57 -29.14 -1.96 -24.00
C LYS A 57 -27.79 -2.32 -24.58
N VAL A 58 -27.11 -1.37 -25.23
CA VAL A 58 -25.76 -1.55 -25.78
C VAL A 58 -24.71 -1.72 -24.66
N ASP A 59 -24.76 -0.93 -23.58
CA ASP A 59 -23.88 -1.11 -22.42
C ASP A 59 -24.12 -2.47 -21.72
N ALA A 60 -25.38 -2.85 -21.51
CA ALA A 60 -25.73 -4.15 -20.92
C ALA A 60 -25.22 -5.33 -21.77
N ALA A 61 -25.34 -5.22 -23.10
CA ALA A 61 -24.82 -6.20 -24.05
C ALA A 61 -23.28 -6.28 -24.02
N ALA A 62 -22.60 -5.12 -24.01
CA ALA A 62 -21.15 -5.05 -23.93
C ALA A 62 -20.59 -5.67 -22.64
N ARG A 63 -21.23 -5.41 -21.49
CA ARG A 63 -20.84 -6.03 -20.20
C ARG A 63 -21.04 -7.55 -20.18
N LYS A 64 -22.15 -8.05 -20.74
CA LYS A 64 -22.41 -9.50 -20.88
C LYS A 64 -21.36 -10.15 -21.78
N LEU A 65 -21.02 -9.51 -22.90
CA LEU A 65 -20.01 -9.97 -23.84
C LEU A 65 -18.62 -10.03 -23.20
N LEU A 66 -18.23 -8.99 -22.45
CA LEU A 66 -16.96 -8.94 -21.73
C LEU A 66 -16.80 -10.10 -20.73
N LYS A 67 -17.86 -10.43 -19.99
CA LYS A 67 -17.86 -11.58 -19.06
C LYS A 67 -17.65 -12.91 -19.78
N ILE A 68 -18.31 -13.12 -20.92
CA ILE A 68 -18.15 -14.34 -21.74
C ILE A 68 -16.71 -14.45 -22.27
N ILE A 69 -16.17 -13.35 -22.80
CA ILE A 69 -14.79 -13.30 -23.29
C ILE A 69 -13.79 -13.66 -22.18
N GLN A 70 -13.97 -13.10 -20.98
CA GLN A 70 -13.10 -13.40 -19.83
C GLN A 70 -13.16 -14.87 -19.40
N VAL A 71 -14.33 -15.51 -19.45
CA VAL A 71 -14.48 -16.93 -19.12
C VAL A 71 -13.77 -17.81 -20.15
N LEU A 72 -13.98 -17.54 -21.44
CA LEU A 72 -13.36 -18.30 -22.53
C LEU A 72 -11.84 -18.16 -22.54
N GLN A 73 -11.32 -16.95 -22.31
CA GLN A 73 -9.87 -16.73 -22.19
C GLN A 73 -9.23 -17.53 -21.03
N ARG A 74 -9.96 -17.72 -19.92
CA ARG A 74 -9.49 -18.56 -18.81
C ARG A 74 -9.49 -20.04 -19.19
N GLN A 75 -10.51 -20.51 -19.90
CA GLN A 75 -10.60 -21.90 -20.37
C GLN A 75 -9.53 -22.24 -21.41
N GLU A 76 -9.23 -21.31 -22.32
CA GLU A 76 -8.21 -21.47 -23.35
C GLU A 76 -6.80 -21.52 -22.74
N LYS A 77 -6.49 -20.63 -21.77
CA LYS A 77 -5.25 -20.72 -20.98
C LYS A 77 -5.12 -22.05 -20.25
N PHE A 78 -6.21 -22.57 -19.72
CA PHE A 78 -6.20 -23.88 -19.05
C PHE A 78 -5.94 -25.03 -20.03
N SER A 79 -6.52 -24.96 -21.23
CA SER A 79 -6.35 -25.97 -22.30
C SER A 79 -4.95 -25.93 -22.93
N GLN A 80 -4.36 -24.75 -23.11
CA GLN A 80 -2.98 -24.59 -23.57
C GLN A 80 -1.99 -25.17 -22.56
N ASN A 81 -2.16 -24.83 -21.27
CA ASN A 81 -1.33 -25.40 -20.20
C ASN A 81 -1.49 -26.92 -20.05
N ALA A 82 -2.65 -27.48 -20.40
CA ALA A 82 -2.87 -28.93 -20.41
C ALA A 82 -2.21 -29.62 -21.62
N ARG A 83 -2.24 -29.00 -22.81
CA ARG A 83 -1.58 -29.51 -24.03
C ARG A 83 -0.06 -29.48 -23.90
N GLU A 84 0.51 -28.45 -23.29
CA GLU A 84 1.96 -28.38 -23.01
C GLU A 84 2.45 -29.42 -21.99
N ARG A 85 1.52 -30.07 -21.24
CA ARG A 85 1.83 -31.10 -20.24
C ARG A 85 1.60 -32.53 -20.73
N ALA A 86 1.10 -32.72 -21.96
CA ALA A 86 0.97 -34.06 -22.53
C ALA A 86 2.36 -34.58 -22.98
N PRO A 87 2.79 -35.78 -22.56
CA PRO A 87 4.10 -36.31 -22.94
C PRO A 87 4.12 -36.61 -24.44
N THR A 88 4.88 -35.84 -25.21
CA THR A 88 5.12 -36.12 -26.62
C THR A 88 5.97 -37.37 -26.73
N THR A 89 5.33 -38.51 -27.00
CA THR A 89 6.01 -39.71 -27.45
C THR A 89 6.15 -39.60 -28.96
N SER A 90 7.34 -39.28 -29.46
CA SER A 90 7.66 -39.42 -30.89
C SER A 90 9.09 -39.90 -31.07
N LEU A 91 9.21 -41.10 -31.63
CA LEU A 91 10.42 -41.67 -32.22
C LEU A 91 10.84 -40.91 -33.51
N TYR A 92 12.12 -41.08 -33.89
CA TYR A 92 12.71 -40.90 -35.25
C TYR A 92 12.88 -39.44 -35.74
N THR A 93 13.95 -38.98 -36.42
CA THR A 93 15.24 -39.52 -36.90
C THR A 93 16.20 -38.36 -37.17
N PHE A 94 17.49 -38.65 -37.21
CA PHE A 94 18.61 -37.74 -37.47
C PHE A 94 18.93 -37.64 -38.98
N THR A 95 18.89 -36.42 -39.54
CA THR A 95 19.57 -35.92 -40.77
C THR A 95 19.22 -34.43 -40.86
N GLY A 96 20.06 -33.42 -41.10
CA GLY A 96 21.47 -33.28 -41.40
C GLY A 96 21.70 -31.79 -41.75
N GLN A 97 22.97 -31.40 -41.74
CA GLN A 97 23.58 -30.19 -42.30
C GLN A 97 23.55 -28.85 -41.55
N ARG A 98 24.78 -28.45 -41.31
CA ARG A 98 25.37 -27.26 -40.71
C ARG A 98 25.65 -26.30 -41.85
N GLN A 99 25.15 -25.06 -41.77
CA GLN A 99 25.73 -23.95 -42.52
C GLN A 99 26.21 -22.90 -41.54
N GLN A 100 27.52 -22.65 -41.61
CA GLN A 100 28.19 -21.50 -41.02
C GLN A 100 27.88 -20.28 -41.89
N GLY A 101 27.58 -19.16 -41.24
CA GLY A 101 27.45 -17.85 -41.88
C GLY A 101 27.77 -16.78 -40.84
N THR A 102 29.05 -16.44 -40.73
CA THR A 102 29.53 -15.16 -40.21
C THR A 102 29.10 -14.08 -41.18
N GLU A 103 28.41 -13.04 -40.70
CA GLU A 103 28.62 -11.67 -41.17
C GLU A 103 27.99 -10.66 -40.19
N SER A 104 28.84 -9.76 -39.71
CA SER A 104 28.50 -8.54 -38.99
C SER A 104 27.84 -7.56 -39.94
N ALA A 105 26.69 -7.00 -39.58
CA ALA A 105 26.22 -5.75 -40.16
C ALA A 105 25.43 -4.96 -39.12
N SER A 106 26.05 -3.86 -38.69
CA SER A 106 25.42 -2.72 -38.03
C SER A 106 24.32 -2.14 -38.90
N VAL A 107 23.09 -2.09 -38.40
CA VAL A 107 22.00 -1.35 -39.05
C VAL A 107 22.08 0.11 -38.57
N TYR A 108 22.62 0.97 -39.43
CA TYR A 108 22.33 2.40 -39.43
C TYR A 108 20.92 2.59 -40.01
N ILE A 109 20.01 3.21 -39.26
CA ILE A 109 18.83 3.86 -39.83
C ILE A 109 19.12 5.36 -39.85
N GLN A 110 19.65 5.83 -40.98
CA GLN A 110 19.43 7.21 -41.41
C GLN A 110 18.13 7.25 -42.21
N ASN A 111 17.02 7.58 -41.56
CA ASN A 111 15.87 8.15 -42.25
C ASN A 111 15.89 9.66 -42.00
N ARG A 112 16.58 10.37 -42.88
CA ARG A 112 16.42 11.82 -43.07
C ARG A 112 15.67 12.02 -44.38
N GLU A 113 14.38 11.71 -44.37
CA GLU A 113 13.48 12.22 -45.40
C GLU A 113 13.21 13.69 -45.08
N LYS A 114 13.53 14.57 -46.03
CA LYS A 114 13.03 15.94 -46.04
C LYS A 114 11.50 15.87 -46.16
N PRO A 115 10.73 16.59 -45.33
CA PRO A 115 9.30 16.71 -45.58
C PRO A 115 9.11 17.53 -46.87
N SER A 116 8.48 16.89 -47.85
CA SER A 116 7.85 17.57 -48.98
C SER A 116 6.81 18.52 -48.43
N SER A 117 6.94 19.78 -48.82
CA SER A 117 6.00 20.86 -48.56
C SER A 117 4.62 20.50 -49.10
N GLU A 118 3.64 20.30 -48.23
CA GLU A 118 2.23 20.48 -48.55
C GLU A 118 1.45 20.67 -47.24
N HIS A 119 1.07 21.94 -47.02
CA HIS A 119 0.35 22.54 -45.88
C HIS A 119 1.03 22.50 -44.50
N PRO A 120 1.46 23.66 -43.94
CA PRO A 120 1.82 23.75 -42.54
C PRO A 120 0.52 23.63 -41.74
N GLU A 121 0.16 22.41 -41.32
CA GLU A 121 -0.67 22.30 -40.14
C GLU A 121 0.11 22.94 -39.00
N ASP A 122 -0.47 23.95 -38.36
CA ASP A 122 0.15 24.74 -37.30
C ASP A 122 0.65 23.82 -36.17
N THR A 123 1.93 23.42 -36.24
CA THR A 123 2.58 22.69 -35.16
C THR A 123 2.64 23.61 -33.95
N LEU A 124 1.89 23.23 -32.91
CA LEU A 124 1.86 23.94 -31.64
C LEU A 124 3.11 23.57 -30.84
N SER A 125 3.61 24.53 -30.05
CA SER A 125 4.74 24.32 -29.16
C SER A 125 4.50 24.98 -27.81
N LYS A 126 4.80 24.26 -26.73
CA LYS A 126 4.78 24.79 -25.35
C LYS A 126 6.06 24.37 -24.64
N SER A 127 6.47 25.15 -23.64
CA SER A 127 7.68 24.87 -22.86
C SER A 127 7.39 24.74 -21.37
N PHE A 128 8.17 23.91 -20.69
CA PHE A 128 8.16 23.68 -19.25
C PHE A 128 9.59 23.78 -18.72
N GLN A 129 9.78 24.53 -17.64
CA GLN A 129 11.09 24.75 -17.02
C GLN A 129 11.20 23.97 -15.72
N PHE A 130 12.25 23.15 -15.60
CA PHE A 130 12.52 22.39 -14.39
C PHE A 130 12.95 23.30 -13.22
N HIS A 131 12.35 23.07 -12.05
CA HIS A 131 12.63 23.65 -10.75
C HIS A 131 14.12 23.61 -10.43
N ALA A 132 14.67 24.70 -9.90
CA ALA A 132 16.11 24.90 -9.70
C ALA A 132 16.79 23.78 -8.89
N ASP A 133 16.08 23.20 -7.91
CA ASP A 133 16.60 22.14 -7.04
C ASP A 133 16.93 20.82 -7.74
N ILE A 134 16.47 20.61 -8.98
CA ILE A 134 16.91 19.46 -9.78
C ILE A 134 18.28 19.80 -10.37
N GLU A 135 19.37 19.34 -9.77
CA GLU A 135 20.73 19.70 -10.22
C GLU A 135 20.95 19.49 -11.72
N ASN A 136 20.53 18.33 -12.26
CA ASN A 136 20.69 18.01 -13.68
C ASN A 136 19.46 17.30 -14.26
N PRO A 137 18.56 18.03 -14.95
CA PRO A 137 17.39 17.45 -15.61
C PRO A 137 17.73 16.36 -16.64
N SER A 138 18.90 16.44 -17.28
CA SER A 138 19.33 15.41 -18.25
C SER A 138 19.51 14.06 -17.58
N ASN A 139 20.08 14.03 -16.37
CA ASN A 139 20.24 12.79 -15.59
C ASN A 139 18.89 12.24 -15.09
N LEU A 140 17.90 13.12 -14.89
CA LEU A 140 16.55 12.71 -14.53
C LEU A 140 15.82 12.06 -15.71
N LEU A 141 15.95 12.64 -16.91
CA LEU A 141 15.28 12.19 -18.14
C LEU A 141 15.97 11.00 -18.80
N VAL A 142 17.29 10.95 -18.71
CA VAL A 142 18.13 9.86 -19.22
C VAL A 142 18.97 9.35 -18.05
N PRO A 143 18.34 8.70 -17.06
CA PRO A 143 19.09 8.08 -15.97
C PRO A 143 20.10 7.07 -16.54
N GLN A 144 21.15 6.73 -15.79
CA GLN A 144 22.12 5.70 -16.21
C GLN A 144 21.52 4.28 -16.37
N SER A 145 20.20 4.14 -16.21
CA SER A 145 19.40 2.97 -16.57
C SER A 145 18.97 3.04 -18.05
N ASP A 146 18.70 1.90 -18.67
CA ASP A 146 18.41 1.74 -20.11
C ASP A 146 17.14 2.46 -20.65
N VAL A 147 16.52 3.37 -19.90
CA VAL A 147 15.25 4.05 -20.28
C VAL A 147 15.49 5.54 -20.49
N ASN A 148 15.25 5.99 -21.73
CA ASN A 148 15.23 7.41 -22.10
C ASN A 148 13.80 7.94 -21.99
N TYR A 149 13.47 8.61 -20.89
CA TYR A 149 12.11 9.13 -20.63
C TYR A 149 11.70 10.20 -21.63
N LEU A 150 12.65 10.96 -22.19
CA LEU A 150 12.36 11.98 -23.18
C LEU A 150 11.81 11.35 -24.46
N GLU A 151 12.42 10.25 -24.92
CA GLU A 151 11.94 9.47 -26.07
C GLU A 151 10.63 8.73 -25.75
N GLU A 152 10.54 8.09 -24.58
CA GLU A 152 9.35 7.31 -24.19
C GLU A 152 8.10 8.19 -24.09
N ILE A 153 8.21 9.35 -23.42
CA ILE A 153 7.12 10.31 -23.31
C ILE A 153 6.73 10.80 -24.70
N SER A 154 7.70 11.31 -25.48
CA SER A 154 7.47 11.82 -26.84
C SER A 154 6.75 10.81 -27.74
N SER A 155 7.20 9.55 -27.74
CA SER A 155 6.58 8.49 -28.52
C SER A 155 5.17 8.15 -28.05
N SER A 156 4.93 8.13 -26.74
CA SER A 156 3.62 7.77 -26.16
C SER A 156 2.55 8.83 -26.38
N THR A 157 2.94 10.11 -26.32
CA THR A 157 2.04 11.26 -26.51
C THR A 157 1.97 11.76 -27.95
N LYS A 158 2.73 11.15 -28.88
CA LYS A 158 2.85 11.59 -30.28
C LYS A 158 3.31 13.05 -30.40
N THR A 159 4.29 13.40 -29.57
CA THR A 159 4.94 14.72 -29.57
C THR A 159 6.44 14.58 -29.79
N VAL A 160 7.12 15.70 -29.99
CA VAL A 160 8.58 15.79 -29.98
C VAL A 160 8.98 16.68 -28.82
N ALA A 161 9.72 16.13 -27.85
CA ALA A 161 10.29 16.90 -26.75
C ALA A 161 11.77 17.16 -26.97
N LEU A 162 12.23 18.36 -26.66
CA LEU A 162 13.64 18.74 -26.67
C LEU A 162 13.99 19.39 -25.34
N LEU A 163 14.97 18.84 -24.62
CA LEU A 163 15.55 19.50 -23.46
C LEU A 163 16.67 20.44 -23.93
N LYS A 164 16.55 21.72 -23.61
CA LYS A 164 17.62 22.71 -23.73
C LYS A 164 17.85 23.35 -22.37
N ASP A 165 19.05 23.18 -21.83
CA ASP A 165 19.43 23.59 -20.48
C ASP A 165 18.49 22.97 -19.41
N ARG A 166 17.54 23.73 -18.90
CA ARG A 166 16.54 23.31 -17.92
C ARG A 166 15.11 23.37 -18.45
N THR A 167 14.93 23.73 -19.72
CA THR A 167 13.63 23.93 -20.33
C THR A 167 13.37 22.82 -21.34
N ILE A 168 12.28 22.08 -21.13
CA ILE A 168 11.73 21.19 -22.13
C ILE A 168 10.80 22.00 -23.03
N THR A 169 11.02 21.92 -24.33
CA THR A 169 10.07 22.38 -25.34
C THR A 169 9.41 21.16 -25.97
N VAL A 170 8.08 21.11 -25.92
CA VAL A 170 7.27 20.04 -26.52
C VAL A 170 6.51 20.60 -27.72
N THR A 171 6.68 19.96 -28.87
CA THR A 171 6.01 20.31 -30.13
C THR A 171 5.12 19.16 -30.60
N GLY A 172 3.93 19.48 -31.13
CA GLY A 172 2.99 18.48 -31.62
C GLY A 172 1.82 19.09 -32.41
N GLN A 173 1.02 18.23 -33.04
CA GLN A 173 -0.15 18.65 -33.84
C GLN A 173 -1.40 18.93 -32.98
N ARG A 174 -1.50 18.31 -31.79
CA ARG A 174 -2.66 18.43 -30.91
C ARG A 174 -2.26 19.02 -29.57
N LEU A 175 -2.98 20.05 -29.14
CA LEU A 175 -2.76 20.71 -27.84
C LEU A 175 -2.87 19.73 -26.68
N GLU A 176 -3.87 18.84 -26.71
CA GLU A 176 -4.09 17.80 -25.68
C GLU A 176 -2.85 16.90 -25.50
N CYS A 177 -2.21 16.50 -26.60
CA CYS A 177 -1.01 15.67 -26.58
C CYS A 177 0.20 16.41 -26.00
N ILE A 178 0.31 17.72 -26.28
CA ILE A 178 1.36 18.58 -25.73
C ILE A 178 1.15 18.77 -24.22
N GLU A 179 -0.08 19.05 -23.80
CA GLU A 179 -0.42 19.22 -22.39
C GLU A 179 -0.23 17.93 -21.59
N GLU A 180 -0.60 16.79 -22.18
CA GLU A 180 -0.32 15.48 -21.58
C GLU A 180 1.20 15.27 -21.41
N ALA A 181 2.01 15.52 -22.44
CA ALA A 181 3.46 15.37 -22.35
C ALA A 181 4.09 16.29 -21.30
N LEU A 182 3.67 17.55 -21.25
CA LEU A 182 4.13 18.50 -20.23
C LEU A 182 3.74 18.05 -18.82
N ALA A 183 2.51 17.55 -18.64
CA ALA A 183 2.07 16.99 -17.37
C ALA A 183 2.94 15.79 -16.94
N ARG A 184 3.34 14.92 -17.89
CA ARG A 184 4.26 13.80 -17.62
C ARG A 184 5.67 14.29 -17.23
N PHE A 185 6.18 15.36 -17.83
CA PHE A 185 7.48 15.95 -17.46
C PHE A 185 7.45 16.66 -16.11
N GLN A 186 6.44 17.48 -15.85
CA GLN A 186 6.18 18.06 -14.54
C GLN A 186 6.04 16.96 -13.48
N HIS A 187 5.45 15.83 -13.86
CA HIS A 187 5.35 14.69 -13.00
C HIS A 187 6.73 14.06 -12.68
N LEU A 188 7.61 13.87 -13.67
CA LEU A 188 8.98 13.41 -13.42
C LEU A 188 9.78 14.37 -12.52
N GLU A 189 9.60 15.67 -12.70
CA GLU A 189 10.14 16.70 -11.80
C GLU A 189 9.68 16.47 -10.37
N ASN A 190 8.36 16.40 -10.17
CA ASN A 190 7.78 16.22 -8.84
C ASN A 190 8.35 14.98 -8.18
N ARG A 191 8.48 13.87 -8.91
CA ARG A 191 9.10 12.63 -8.42
C ARG A 191 10.57 12.82 -8.01
N ALA A 192 11.34 13.60 -8.77
CA ALA A 192 12.74 13.87 -8.48
C ALA A 192 12.90 14.71 -7.22
N LEU A 193 12.14 15.79 -7.11
CA LEU A 193 12.09 16.66 -5.92
C LEU A 193 11.64 15.85 -4.70
N GLN A 194 10.70 14.93 -4.91
CA GLN A 194 10.18 14.02 -3.91
C GLN A 194 11.16 12.92 -3.47
N ALA A 195 12.26 12.64 -4.18
CA ALA A 195 13.26 11.68 -3.70
C ALA A 195 13.89 12.11 -2.35
N SER A 196 13.72 13.39 -1.98
CA SER A 196 14.08 13.95 -0.67
C SER A 196 13.02 13.74 0.43
N TYR A 197 11.86 13.15 0.11
CA TYR A 197 10.76 13.00 1.05
C TYR A 197 11.18 12.10 2.21
N GLN A 198 11.25 12.69 3.39
CA GLN A 198 11.56 11.95 4.61
C GLN A 198 10.32 11.20 5.07
N ASN A 199 10.52 9.95 5.52
CA ASN A 199 9.45 9.16 6.14
C ASN A 199 8.76 9.99 7.23
N THR A 200 7.46 10.21 7.06
CA THR A 200 6.66 10.93 8.05
C THR A 200 6.24 9.93 9.13
N ILE A 201 6.71 10.15 10.35
CA ILE A 201 6.34 9.34 11.52
C ILE A 201 5.46 10.19 12.42
N LEU A 202 4.21 9.79 12.61
CA LEU A 202 3.30 10.42 13.56
C LEU A 202 3.06 9.50 14.75
N SER A 203 3.11 10.05 15.95
CA SER A 203 2.68 9.42 17.19
C SER A 203 1.43 10.11 17.68
N LEU A 204 0.33 9.37 17.75
CA LEU A 204 -0.95 9.86 18.22
C LEU A 204 -1.36 9.07 19.45
N VAL A 205 -2.19 9.69 20.28
CA VAL A 205 -2.67 9.10 21.52
C VAL A 205 -4.18 9.03 21.52
N HIS A 206 -4.69 7.88 21.92
CA HIS A 206 -6.10 7.68 22.18
C HIS A 206 -6.32 7.24 23.61
N TYR A 207 -7.25 7.91 24.28
CA TYR A 207 -7.67 7.57 25.62
C TYR A 207 -9.19 7.44 25.67
N PRO A 208 -9.74 6.31 26.11
CA PRO A 208 -11.18 6.07 26.06
C PRO A 208 -11.99 6.94 27.05
N TYR A 209 -11.35 7.51 28.08
CA TYR A 209 -12.02 8.36 29.07
C TYR A 209 -12.02 9.83 28.63
N VAL A 210 -12.94 10.14 27.70
CA VAL A 210 -13.08 11.40 26.94
C VAL A 210 -13.25 12.65 27.82
N GLU A 211 -13.72 12.48 29.05
CA GLU A 211 -14.07 13.57 29.98
C GLU A 211 -12.90 14.01 30.87
N LYS A 212 -11.81 13.25 30.88
CA LYS A 212 -10.68 13.47 31.78
C LYS A 212 -9.54 14.17 31.03
N ARG A 213 -8.96 15.19 31.68
CA ARG A 213 -7.69 15.76 31.23
C ARG A 213 -6.57 14.77 31.52
N ILE A 214 -5.71 14.57 30.54
CA ILE A 214 -4.59 13.65 30.64
C ILE A 214 -3.28 14.32 30.27
N LYS A 215 -2.24 13.92 30.99
CA LYS A 215 -0.85 14.05 30.56
C LYS A 215 -0.26 12.67 30.35
N LEU A 216 0.91 12.62 29.75
CA LEU A 216 1.61 11.40 29.39
C LEU A 216 2.88 11.26 30.21
N PHE A 217 3.14 10.04 30.64
CA PHE A 217 4.32 9.64 31.36
C PHE A 217 4.97 8.44 30.68
N PHE A 218 6.31 8.46 30.57
CA PHE A 218 7.09 7.34 30.04
C PHE A 218 7.45 6.36 31.14
N PHE A 219 6.82 5.19 31.10
CA PHE A 219 7.10 4.11 32.02
C PHE A 219 8.20 3.20 31.48
N ASN A 220 9.30 3.07 32.22
CA ASN A 220 10.38 2.16 31.89
C ASN A 220 9.96 0.72 32.15
N TYR A 221 9.94 -0.09 31.09
CA TYR A 221 9.68 -1.50 31.18
C TYR A 221 10.98 -2.27 31.35
N SER A 222 11.15 -2.90 32.52
CA SER A 222 12.21 -3.88 32.73
C SER A 222 11.76 -5.25 32.24
N PRO A 223 12.46 -5.87 31.27
CA PRO A 223 12.11 -7.19 30.73
C PRO A 223 12.08 -8.33 31.76
N ALA A 224 12.62 -8.12 32.97
CA ALA A 224 12.74 -9.13 34.00
C ALA A 224 11.45 -9.40 34.81
N GLY A 225 10.41 -8.55 34.70
CA GLY A 225 9.28 -8.58 35.63
C GLY A 225 7.88 -8.83 35.04
N LEU A 226 7.69 -8.60 33.73
CA LEU A 226 6.43 -8.86 33.03
C LEU A 226 6.75 -9.50 31.68
N HIS A 227 5.87 -10.33 31.15
CA HIS A 227 6.03 -10.96 29.85
C HIS A 227 5.24 -10.31 28.71
N LEU A 228 4.43 -9.27 28.91
CA LEU A 228 3.52 -8.53 28.00
C LEU A 228 2.84 -9.28 26.83
N GLY A 229 3.00 -10.60 26.67
CA GLY A 229 2.59 -11.40 25.51
C GLY A 229 3.17 -10.99 24.14
N VAL A 230 3.77 -9.81 24.03
CA VAL A 230 4.19 -9.20 22.76
C VAL A 230 5.72 -9.09 22.74
N PRO A 231 6.42 -10.01 22.04
CA PRO A 231 7.86 -9.91 21.92
C PRO A 231 8.24 -8.70 21.05
N PHE A 232 9.03 -7.79 21.62
CA PHE A 232 9.85 -6.89 20.81
C PHE A 232 11.05 -7.72 20.32
N THR A 233 11.19 -7.88 19.00
CA THR A 233 12.27 -8.70 18.45
C THR A 233 13.63 -8.07 18.79
N SER A 234 14.64 -8.92 19.02
CA SER A 234 16.02 -8.57 19.37
C SER A 234 16.75 -7.61 18.40
N LYS A 235 16.17 -7.29 17.24
CA LYS A 235 16.70 -6.25 16.34
C LYS A 235 16.76 -4.87 16.99
N HIS A 236 15.96 -4.65 18.02
CA HIS A 236 16.07 -3.50 18.91
C HIS A 236 16.68 -3.99 20.22
N ALA A 237 17.99 -4.23 20.23
CA ALA A 237 18.76 -4.46 21.45
C ALA A 237 18.82 -3.15 22.27
N LEU A 238 17.66 -2.70 22.72
CA LEU A 238 17.51 -1.52 23.54
C LEU A 238 17.77 -1.95 24.97
N SER A 239 18.66 -1.22 25.65
CA SER A 239 18.87 -1.38 27.08
C SER A 239 17.62 -1.05 27.89
N SER A 240 16.71 -0.22 27.34
CA SER A 240 15.48 0.22 27.98
C SER A 240 14.35 0.39 26.95
N ILE A 241 13.16 -0.10 27.27
CA ILE A 241 11.93 0.05 26.48
C ILE A 241 10.94 0.84 27.34
N TYR A 242 10.30 1.85 26.76
CA TYR A 242 9.34 2.70 27.47
C TYR A 242 7.95 2.63 26.85
N PHE A 243 6.92 2.68 27.69
CA PHE A 243 5.52 2.79 27.26
C PHE A 243 4.92 4.11 27.74
N LEU A 244 4.00 4.65 26.95
CA LEU A 244 3.22 5.81 27.36
C LEU A 244 2.06 5.39 28.26
N LEU A 245 1.90 6.10 29.37
CA LEU A 245 0.78 5.93 30.27
C LEU A 245 0.08 7.25 30.57
N PRO A 246 -1.25 7.23 30.71
CA PRO A 246 -2.01 8.42 31.06
C PRO A 246 -1.83 8.75 32.56
N VAL A 247 -1.62 10.03 32.83
CA VAL A 247 -1.71 10.66 34.15
C VAL A 247 -2.94 11.54 34.13
N VAL A 248 -3.85 11.32 35.08
CA VAL A 248 -5.16 11.98 35.09
C VAL A 248 -5.16 13.11 36.11
N GLU A 249 -5.66 14.28 35.71
CA GLU A 249 -5.90 15.40 36.62
C GLU A 249 -7.13 15.09 37.48
N ASN A 250 -6.97 15.16 38.80
CA ASN A 250 -8.09 15.16 39.71
C ASN A 250 -8.77 16.54 39.64
N GLN A 251 -10.01 16.58 39.17
CA GLN A 251 -10.74 17.84 38.94
C GLN A 251 -10.98 18.67 40.21
N GLU A 252 -11.03 18.03 41.38
CA GLU A 252 -11.29 18.73 42.65
C GLU A 252 -10.01 19.37 43.20
N THR A 253 -8.87 18.70 43.03
CA THR A 253 -7.59 19.13 43.63
C THR A 253 -6.63 19.78 42.64
N GLY A 254 -6.84 19.60 41.34
CA GLY A 254 -5.90 19.99 40.28
C GLY A 254 -4.59 19.17 40.28
N ILE A 255 -4.49 18.15 41.14
CA ILE A 255 -3.28 17.34 41.27
C ILE A 255 -3.29 16.25 40.19
N TRP A 256 -2.16 16.14 39.49
CA TRP A 256 -1.89 15.07 38.54
C TRP A 256 -1.59 13.79 39.30
N SER A 257 -2.57 12.89 39.36
CA SER A 257 -2.36 11.58 39.95
C SER A 257 -1.69 10.66 38.93
N GLY A 258 -0.46 10.27 39.26
CA GLY A 258 0.20 9.15 38.59
C GLY A 258 -0.66 7.89 38.72
N PRO A 259 -0.40 6.84 37.92
CA PRO A 259 -1.27 5.68 37.90
C PRO A 259 -1.21 4.80 39.18
N ASP A 260 -0.87 5.32 40.37
CA ASP A 260 -0.66 4.55 41.61
C ASP A 260 -1.89 3.70 42.03
N ASN A 261 -3.10 4.08 41.60
CA ASN A 261 -4.33 3.27 41.78
C ASN A 261 -4.76 2.46 40.53
N ILE A 262 -4.20 2.76 39.35
CA ILE A 262 -4.52 2.08 38.09
C ILE A 262 -3.52 0.94 37.83
N TYR A 263 -2.25 1.12 38.18
CA TYR A 263 -1.17 0.15 38.01
C TYR A 263 -1.43 -1.15 38.74
N SER A 264 -1.85 -1.13 40.00
CA SER A 264 -2.15 -2.37 40.73
C SER A 264 -3.21 -3.18 40.00
N SER A 265 -4.24 -2.55 39.43
CA SER A 265 -5.33 -3.23 38.72
C SER A 265 -5.04 -3.57 37.25
N ALA A 266 -4.27 -2.74 36.54
CA ALA A 266 -3.94 -2.93 35.13
C ALA A 266 -2.74 -3.87 34.98
N LEU A 267 -1.69 -3.68 35.79
CA LEU A 267 -0.61 -4.66 35.90
C LEU A 267 -1.13 -5.94 36.53
N SER A 268 -1.99 -5.95 37.55
CA SER A 268 -2.59 -7.22 37.99
C SER A 268 -3.40 -7.86 36.88
N LYS A 269 -4.20 -7.11 36.09
CA LYS A 269 -4.93 -7.70 34.95
C LYS A 269 -4.01 -8.29 33.88
N ILE A 270 -2.86 -7.66 33.62
CA ILE A 270 -1.84 -8.11 32.67
C ILE A 270 -1.09 -9.32 33.24
N ILE A 271 -0.65 -9.25 34.50
CA ILE A 271 0.05 -10.30 35.26
C ILE A 271 -0.88 -11.51 35.45
N ASP A 272 -2.15 -11.33 35.79
CA ASP A 272 -3.16 -12.39 35.92
C ASP A 272 -3.44 -13.06 34.58
N TRP A 273 -3.45 -12.28 33.50
CA TRP A 273 -3.58 -12.81 32.15
C TRP A 273 -2.36 -13.64 31.76
N GLU A 274 -1.15 -13.17 32.09
CA GLU A 274 0.09 -13.91 31.90
C GLU A 274 0.18 -15.16 32.78
N ASN A 275 -0.21 -15.08 34.06
CA ASN A 275 -0.24 -16.21 34.98
C ASN A 275 -1.27 -17.26 34.52
N ALA A 276 -2.42 -16.84 33.99
CA ALA A 276 -3.40 -17.74 33.39
C ALA A 276 -2.89 -18.42 32.11
N LEU A 277 -1.97 -17.77 31.37
CA LEU A 277 -1.28 -18.37 30.23
C LEU A 277 -0.14 -19.31 30.68
N ALA A 278 0.63 -18.94 31.69
CA ALA A 278 1.78 -19.69 32.20
C ALA A 278 1.38 -20.94 33.02
N THR A 279 0.24 -20.92 33.70
CA THR A 279 -0.28 -22.07 34.49
C THR A 279 -0.94 -23.15 33.64
N ARG A 280 -1.18 -22.90 32.35
CA ARG A 280 -1.58 -23.95 31.41
C ARG A 280 -0.37 -24.80 31.04
N THR A 281 -0.10 -25.80 31.86
CA THR A 281 0.75 -26.94 31.45
C THR A 281 0.05 -27.68 30.32
N ILE A 282 0.37 -27.32 29.08
CA ILE A 282 -0.12 -28.00 27.89
C ILE A 282 0.69 -29.31 27.74
N PRO A 283 0.04 -30.47 27.57
CA PRO A 283 0.76 -31.68 27.21
C PRO A 283 1.47 -31.46 25.88
N ARG A 284 2.79 -31.70 25.83
CA ARG A 284 3.52 -31.91 24.58
C ARG A 284 2.89 -33.11 23.88
N ASN A 285 1.91 -32.86 23.01
CA ASN A 285 1.44 -33.83 22.02
C ASN A 285 1.00 -33.08 20.75
N ASP A 286 1.92 -33.11 19.78
CA ASP A 286 1.73 -33.55 18.39
C ASP A 286 0.69 -32.88 17.46
N SER A 287 1.26 -32.33 16.38
CA SER A 287 0.83 -32.57 15.00
C SER A 287 -0.50 -32.01 14.49
N ARG A 288 -1.33 -31.37 15.32
CA ARG A 288 -2.61 -30.81 14.83
C ARG A 288 -2.55 -29.49 14.06
N LEU A 289 -1.38 -28.83 13.99
CA LEU A 289 -1.18 -27.73 13.04
C LEU A 289 -0.96 -28.23 11.59
N ALA A 290 -0.78 -29.54 11.37
CA ALA A 290 -0.70 -30.14 10.04
C ALA A 290 -2.08 -30.40 9.40
N ALA A 291 -3.18 -30.31 10.16
CA ALA A 291 -4.55 -30.46 9.65
C ALA A 291 -5.30 -29.12 9.64
N MET A 292 -4.73 -28.12 8.97
CA MET A 292 -5.56 -27.05 8.40
C MET A 292 -6.08 -27.56 7.07
N ASP A 293 -7.15 -28.37 7.13
CA ASP A 293 -7.79 -28.89 5.92
C ASP A 293 -8.20 -27.72 5.00
N VAL A 294 -7.71 -27.79 3.77
CA VAL A 294 -8.04 -26.88 2.68
C VAL A 294 -9.45 -27.21 2.21
N GLN A 295 -10.47 -26.68 2.89
CA GLN A 295 -11.83 -26.70 2.35
C GLN A 295 -11.98 -25.60 1.29
N THR A 296 -11.82 -25.96 0.02
CA THR A 296 -12.14 -25.12 -1.14
C THR A 296 -13.63 -25.23 -1.48
N ASN A 297 -14.51 -24.75 -0.60
CA ASN A 297 -15.93 -24.59 -0.92
C ASN A 297 -16.28 -23.09 -0.93
N SER A 298 -17.06 -22.67 -1.91
CA SER A 298 -17.57 -21.30 -2.02
C SER A 298 -18.29 -20.90 -0.73
N ALA A 299 -17.78 -19.85 -0.08
CA ALA A 299 -18.17 -19.43 1.26
C ALA A 299 -19.69 -19.18 1.40
N PRO A 300 -20.37 -19.74 2.39
CA PRO A 300 -21.62 -19.16 2.87
C PRO A 300 -21.31 -17.79 3.50
N THR A 301 -22.00 -16.74 3.05
CA THR A 301 -21.96 -15.42 3.67
C THR A 301 -22.70 -15.51 5.01
N VAL A 302 -21.99 -15.85 6.10
CA VAL A 302 -22.55 -15.73 7.44
C VAL A 302 -22.66 -14.24 7.76
N LYS A 303 -23.89 -13.71 7.74
CA LYS A 303 -24.22 -12.38 8.25
C LYS A 303 -24.07 -12.40 9.77
N ILE A 304 -22.83 -12.33 10.27
CA ILE A 304 -22.59 -11.90 11.65
C ILE A 304 -23.20 -10.50 11.75
N ALA A 305 -23.92 -10.20 12.85
CA ALA A 305 -24.56 -8.91 13.09
C ALA A 305 -23.51 -7.80 13.30
N TRP A 306 -22.81 -7.43 12.22
CA TRP A 306 -22.04 -6.20 12.13
C TRP A 306 -22.95 -4.99 11.87
N LYS A 307 -24.26 -5.17 11.74
CA LYS A 307 -25.21 -4.07 11.54
C LYS A 307 -25.19 -3.06 12.69
N ASP A 308 -24.84 -3.49 13.90
CA ASP A 308 -24.70 -2.59 15.06
C ASP A 308 -23.42 -1.71 14.98
N PHE A 309 -22.49 -2.03 14.08
CA PHE A 309 -21.31 -1.18 13.79
C PHE A 309 -21.63 0.04 12.93
N ALA A 310 -22.71 0.03 12.16
CA ALA A 310 -23.06 1.17 11.31
C ALA A 310 -23.72 2.30 12.12
N ASN A 311 -24.32 1.98 13.27
CA ASN A 311 -25.22 2.88 14.00
C ASN A 311 -24.67 3.40 15.35
N SER A 312 -23.41 3.11 15.70
CA SER A 312 -22.76 3.73 16.86
C SER A 312 -22.07 5.03 16.45
N ASP A 313 -22.48 6.17 17.00
CA ASP A 313 -21.74 7.44 16.81
C ASP A 313 -20.52 7.47 17.72
N PRO A 314 -19.30 7.61 17.15
CA PRO A 314 -18.48 8.74 17.56
C PRO A 314 -17.44 9.15 16.49
N MET A 315 -17.85 9.86 15.45
CA MET A 315 -17.04 10.88 14.73
C MET A 315 -18.02 11.63 13.81
N GLU A 316 -18.91 12.45 14.38
CA GLU A 316 -19.65 13.41 13.56
C GLU A 316 -18.65 14.35 12.90
N VAL A 317 -18.47 14.20 11.59
CA VAL A 317 -17.69 15.12 10.78
C VAL A 317 -18.51 16.38 10.65
N ASN A 318 -18.23 17.37 11.50
CA ASN A 318 -18.76 18.71 11.27
C ASN A 318 -18.11 19.25 9.99
N GLU A 319 -18.92 19.41 8.93
CA GLU A 319 -18.50 20.10 7.72
C GLU A 319 -18.12 21.54 8.08
N CYS A 320 -16.85 21.91 7.92
CA CYS A 320 -16.46 23.32 7.99
C CYS A 320 -17.08 24.06 6.79
N PRO A 321 -17.68 25.25 6.98
CA PRO A 321 -18.17 26.04 5.85
C PRO A 321 -16.98 26.56 5.03
N VAL A 322 -16.87 26.09 3.78
CA VAL A 322 -15.93 26.64 2.80
C VAL A 322 -16.57 27.88 2.19
N THR A 323 -16.13 29.07 2.60
CA THR A 323 -16.47 30.32 1.92
C THR A 323 -15.72 30.38 0.60
N THR A 324 -16.41 30.04 -0.49
CA THR A 324 -15.88 30.20 -1.86
C THR A 324 -16.40 31.54 -2.39
N THR A 325 -15.59 32.60 -2.31
CA THR A 325 -15.87 33.84 -3.06
C THR A 325 -15.03 33.85 -4.32
N LEU A 326 -15.63 33.41 -5.43
CA LEU A 326 -15.21 33.76 -6.77
C LEU A 326 -16.29 34.68 -7.35
N THR A 327 -15.99 35.97 -7.42
CA THR A 327 -16.78 36.93 -8.17
C THR A 327 -15.84 37.65 -9.12
N THR A 328 -15.78 37.18 -10.36
CA THR A 328 -15.26 37.91 -11.51
C THR A 328 -16.36 38.83 -12.05
N THR A 329 -16.09 40.12 -12.10
CA THR A 329 -16.72 41.03 -13.07
C THR A 329 -15.63 41.82 -13.79
N PRO A 330 -15.78 42.04 -15.11
CA PRO A 330 -14.77 42.67 -15.94
C PRO A 330 -14.97 44.18 -15.96
N ASN A 331 -13.89 44.95 -16.07
CA ASN A 331 -13.96 46.31 -16.60
C ASN A 331 -12.73 46.64 -17.43
N HIS A 332 -13.03 47.47 -18.42
CA HIS A 332 -12.33 47.80 -19.65
C HIS A 332 -11.58 49.14 -19.49
N LEU A 333 -10.63 49.38 -20.43
CA LEU A 333 -10.05 50.66 -20.90
C LEU A 333 -8.71 51.16 -20.32
N ASP A 334 -7.76 51.18 -21.26
CA ASP A 334 -6.88 52.27 -21.70
C ASP A 334 -5.58 52.65 -20.98
N ASP A 335 -4.49 52.42 -21.75
CA ASP A 335 -3.42 53.35 -22.12
C ASP A 335 -3.01 54.45 -21.13
N ASN A 336 -1.76 54.38 -20.64
CA ASN A 336 -0.72 55.25 -21.20
C ASN A 336 0.69 54.94 -20.70
N ILE A 337 1.60 55.25 -21.63
CA ILE A 337 3.05 55.28 -21.57
C ILE A 337 3.53 56.34 -20.56
N GLU A 338 4.53 56.03 -19.75
CA GLU A 338 5.63 56.97 -19.49
C GLU A 338 6.91 56.27 -19.01
N ARG A 339 8.00 56.59 -19.70
CA ARG A 339 9.39 56.32 -19.30
C ARG A 339 9.82 57.37 -18.29
N SER A 340 10.57 56.99 -17.26
CA SER A 340 11.73 57.77 -16.83
C SER A 340 12.67 56.96 -15.94
N ASP A 341 13.95 57.19 -16.20
CA ASP A 341 15.13 56.59 -15.58
C ASP A 341 15.45 57.19 -14.19
N MET A 342 16.42 56.54 -13.55
CA MET A 342 17.40 57.03 -12.55
C MET A 342 17.18 56.66 -11.07
N ASN A 343 17.86 55.58 -10.68
CA ASN A 343 19.04 55.59 -9.79
C ASN A 343 18.89 56.21 -8.38
N THR A 344 18.99 55.38 -7.32
CA THR A 344 19.99 55.52 -6.23
C THR A 344 19.88 54.39 -5.18
N ASN A 345 21.03 53.74 -4.98
CA ASN A 345 21.63 52.96 -3.87
C ASN A 345 20.94 52.73 -2.49
N PRO A 346 21.45 51.74 -1.70
CA PRO A 346 20.67 50.84 -0.86
C PRO A 346 20.59 51.28 0.61
N THR A 347 19.47 51.00 1.25
CA THR A 347 19.32 51.17 2.71
C THR A 347 18.64 49.96 3.33
N THR A 348 19.42 49.26 4.15
CA THR A 348 19.10 48.63 5.44
C THR A 348 17.79 47.83 5.58
N SER A 349 17.97 46.53 5.78
CA SER A 349 16.99 45.56 6.22
C SER A 349 16.46 45.86 7.64
N GLU A 350 15.15 46.09 7.75
CA GLU A 350 14.39 45.93 9.00
C GLU A 350 13.60 44.61 8.99
N PRO A 351 13.46 43.93 10.15
CA PRO A 351 12.79 42.65 10.24
C PRO A 351 11.26 42.76 10.23
N LEU A 352 10.63 41.84 9.49
CA LEU A 352 9.19 41.62 9.43
C LEU A 352 8.56 41.52 10.83
N GLN A 353 7.81 42.54 11.19
CA GLN A 353 6.97 42.59 12.38
C GLN A 353 5.71 41.75 12.12
N ALA A 354 5.49 40.76 12.97
CA ALA A 354 4.35 39.85 12.90
C ALA A 354 3.02 40.60 12.99
N CYS A 355 2.12 40.32 12.05
CA CYS A 355 0.72 40.75 12.10
C CYS A 355 0.07 40.26 13.39
N GLN A 356 -0.30 41.18 14.29
CA GLN A 356 -1.22 40.88 15.38
C GLN A 356 -2.66 40.85 14.84
N PRO A 357 -3.49 39.86 15.22
CA PRO A 357 -4.89 39.84 14.82
C PRO A 357 -5.68 40.90 15.59
N THR A 358 -6.43 41.69 14.83
CA THR A 358 -7.40 42.70 15.27
C THR A 358 -8.43 42.05 16.21
N GLN A 359 -8.60 42.63 17.41
CA GLN A 359 -9.65 42.25 18.33
C GLN A 359 -10.98 42.88 17.89
N ASP A 360 -11.85 42.09 17.27
CA ASP A 360 -13.26 42.44 17.14
C ASP A 360 -14.04 41.97 18.38
N VAL A 361 -14.62 42.95 19.05
CA VAL A 361 -15.51 42.81 20.20
C VAL A 361 -16.92 42.60 19.67
N GLN A 362 -17.48 41.40 19.79
CA GLN A 362 -18.94 41.21 19.95
C GLN A 362 -19.32 39.78 20.37
N GLY A 363 -20.00 39.67 21.52
CA GLY A 363 -20.91 38.57 21.86
C GLY A 363 -20.29 37.23 22.28
N LYS A 364 -19.67 37.18 23.47
CA LYS A 364 -19.33 35.91 24.15
C LYS A 364 -20.61 35.12 24.49
N LYS A 365 -21.09 34.30 23.56
CA LYS A 365 -21.58 32.97 23.95
C LYS A 365 -20.35 32.22 24.46
N ASN A 366 -20.39 31.75 25.72
CA ASN A 366 -19.35 30.86 26.22
C ASN A 366 -19.10 29.79 25.15
N PRO A 367 -17.87 29.60 24.66
CA PRO A 367 -17.60 28.44 23.81
C PRO A 367 -18.02 27.23 24.63
N GLU A 368 -18.97 26.46 24.11
CA GLU A 368 -19.25 25.12 24.62
C GLU A 368 -17.89 24.44 24.78
N TRP A 369 -17.53 24.12 26.02
CA TRP A 369 -16.31 23.42 26.32
C TRP A 369 -16.44 22.04 25.66
N SER A 370 -15.97 21.94 24.42
CA SER A 370 -15.86 20.64 23.76
C SER A 370 -15.07 19.73 24.70
N LEU A 371 -15.65 18.57 25.00
CA LEU A 371 -15.05 17.62 25.93
C LEU A 371 -13.60 17.35 25.49
N PRO A 372 -12.61 17.35 26.41
CA PRO A 372 -11.18 17.22 26.07
C PRO A 372 -10.88 16.07 25.09
N GLY A 373 -11.57 14.94 25.20
CA GLY A 373 -11.37 13.83 24.28
C GLY A 373 -12.03 14.01 22.89
N LYS A 374 -13.03 14.88 22.71
CA LYS A 374 -13.50 15.27 21.37
C LYS A 374 -12.39 16.06 20.65
N LEU A 375 -11.82 17.07 21.32
CA LEU A 375 -10.70 17.84 20.80
C LEU A 375 -9.51 16.96 20.40
N LEU A 376 -9.15 15.98 21.25
CA LEU A 376 -8.06 15.05 20.94
C LEU A 376 -8.37 14.15 19.73
N ARG A 377 -9.62 13.68 19.58
CA ARG A 377 -10.03 12.88 18.41
C ARG A 377 -9.98 13.72 17.13
N ASP A 378 -10.48 14.94 17.18
CA ASP A 378 -10.51 15.85 16.04
C ASP A 378 -9.08 16.25 15.62
N TYR A 379 -8.20 16.53 16.59
CA TYR A 379 -6.77 16.72 16.38
C TYR A 379 -6.14 15.51 15.70
N ASN A 380 -6.26 14.32 16.30
CA ASN A 380 -5.68 13.10 15.76
C ASN A 380 -6.15 12.83 14.32
N PHE A 381 -7.45 13.02 14.06
CA PHE A 381 -7.99 12.78 12.74
C PHE A 381 -7.49 13.79 11.71
N ASN A 382 -7.39 15.07 12.07
CA ASN A 382 -6.84 16.09 11.19
C ASN A 382 -5.37 15.83 10.86
N GLU A 383 -4.56 15.46 11.85
CA GLU A 383 -3.16 15.07 11.64
C GLU A 383 -3.04 13.88 10.69
N ILE A 384 -3.85 12.83 10.90
CA ILE A 384 -3.90 11.67 10.00
C ILE A 384 -4.30 12.12 8.60
N LYS A 385 -5.38 12.88 8.46
CA LYS A 385 -5.91 13.33 7.15
C LYS A 385 -4.86 14.11 6.38
N MET A 386 -4.19 15.07 7.02
CA MET A 386 -3.15 15.89 6.39
C MET A 386 -1.95 15.05 5.98
N ALA A 387 -1.46 14.18 6.87
CA ALA A 387 -0.32 13.32 6.58
C ALA A 387 -0.63 12.30 5.47
N PHE A 388 -1.84 11.73 5.47
CA PHE A 388 -2.30 10.84 4.40
C PHE A 388 -2.37 11.55 3.06
N ARG A 389 -2.99 12.74 2.99
CA ARG A 389 -3.09 13.49 1.74
C ARG A 389 -1.72 13.80 1.15
N LYS A 390 -0.82 14.34 1.99
CA LYS A 390 0.57 14.64 1.60
C LYS A 390 1.32 13.38 1.12
N SER A 391 1.18 12.27 1.85
CA SER A 391 1.90 11.03 1.55
C SER A 391 1.34 10.32 0.32
N LEU A 392 0.01 10.32 0.15
CA LEU A 392 -0.66 9.74 -1.01
C LEU A 392 -0.34 10.52 -2.28
N ASP A 393 -0.32 11.86 -2.21
CA ASP A 393 0.09 12.69 -3.34
C ASP A 393 1.56 12.41 -3.74
N HIS A 394 2.42 12.21 -2.73
CA HIS A 394 3.81 11.82 -2.94
C HIS A 394 3.95 10.43 -3.61
N VAL A 395 3.29 9.39 -3.08
CA VAL A 395 3.41 8.02 -3.66
C VAL A 395 2.56 7.81 -4.90
N ARG A 396 1.68 8.75 -5.24
CA ARG A 396 0.73 8.63 -6.34
C ARG A 396 1.39 8.16 -7.61
N TYR A 397 2.57 8.66 -7.86
CA TYR A 397 3.27 8.41 -9.09
C TYR A 397 4.42 7.42 -8.97
N PHE A 398 4.49 6.75 -7.83
CA PHE A 398 5.49 5.72 -7.65
C PHE A 398 5.21 4.57 -8.62
N GLN A 399 6.18 4.29 -9.50
CA GLN A 399 6.16 3.14 -10.40
C GLN A 399 6.53 1.86 -9.64
N GLY A 400 5.51 1.08 -9.29
CA GLY A 400 5.65 -0.16 -8.55
C GLY A 400 4.48 -0.39 -7.61
N GLU A 401 4.71 -1.18 -6.56
CA GLU A 401 3.68 -1.46 -5.58
C GLU A 401 3.63 -0.35 -4.54
N VAL A 402 2.47 0.32 -4.48
CA VAL A 402 2.08 1.22 -3.40
C VAL A 402 1.11 0.45 -2.51
N THR A 403 1.26 0.55 -1.20
CA THR A 403 0.38 -0.14 -0.27
C THR A 403 0.05 0.70 0.93
N LEU A 404 -1.24 0.81 1.20
CA LEU A 404 -1.79 1.22 2.48
C LEU A 404 -2.14 -0.03 3.30
N GLU A 405 -1.67 -0.07 4.54
CA GLU A 405 -2.05 -1.12 5.47
C GLU A 405 -2.24 -0.60 6.88
N ALA A 406 -3.21 -1.18 7.58
CA ALA A 406 -3.33 -1.03 9.02
C ALA A 406 -2.86 -2.31 9.70
N ARG A 407 -2.08 -2.21 10.77
CA ARG A 407 -1.54 -3.35 11.51
C ARG A 407 -1.88 -3.25 12.97
N LEU A 408 -2.31 -4.37 13.55
CA LEU A 408 -2.42 -4.53 14.99
C LEU A 408 -1.06 -4.91 15.56
N GLY A 409 -0.72 -4.42 16.75
CA GLY A 409 0.56 -4.71 17.38
C GLY A 409 0.74 -3.96 18.70
N LYS A 410 1.97 -3.56 18.98
CA LYS A 410 2.33 -2.76 20.16
C LYS A 410 3.26 -1.63 19.80
N ILE A 411 3.06 -0.46 20.39
CA ILE A 411 3.98 0.67 20.29
C ILE A 411 4.79 0.76 21.59
N ALA A 412 6.09 0.96 21.45
CA ALA A 412 6.97 1.33 22.53
C ALA A 412 7.95 2.41 22.08
N TYR A 413 8.76 2.90 23.00
CA TYR A 413 9.72 3.97 22.78
C TYR A 413 11.09 3.51 23.27
N GLY A 414 12.13 3.73 22.45
CA GLY A 414 13.52 3.42 22.79
C GLY A 414 14.33 4.70 22.94
N ASN A 415 15.46 4.62 23.65
CA ASN A 415 16.43 5.71 23.79
C ASN A 415 15.81 7.02 24.36
N VAL A 416 14.87 6.89 25.31
CA VAL A 416 14.27 8.05 25.99
C VAL A 416 15.29 8.67 26.93
N THR A 417 15.57 9.96 26.78
CA THR A 417 16.54 10.70 27.61
C THR A 417 15.98 11.01 28.99
N SER A 418 16.85 11.21 29.98
CA SER A 418 16.45 11.57 31.35
C SER A 418 15.56 12.81 31.40
N ASP A 419 15.85 13.83 30.60
CA ASP A 419 15.04 15.06 30.53
C ASP A 419 13.59 14.74 30.14
N VAL A 420 13.39 13.84 29.17
CA VAL A 420 12.06 13.42 28.75
C VAL A 420 11.32 12.64 29.83
N LEU A 421 12.05 11.82 30.61
CA LEU A 421 11.47 11.02 31.70
C LEU A 421 10.98 11.86 32.89
N THR A 422 11.56 13.05 33.10
CA THR A 422 11.20 13.92 34.23
C THR A 422 9.96 14.78 33.97
N LYS A 423 9.56 14.95 32.71
CA LYS A 423 8.43 15.80 32.30
C LYS A 423 7.15 14.98 32.13
N LEU A 424 6.02 15.58 32.50
CA LEU A 424 4.69 15.14 32.05
C LEU A 424 4.33 15.86 30.75
N TRP A 425 3.90 15.10 29.75
CA TRP A 425 3.73 15.60 28.39
C TRP A 425 2.27 15.74 28.01
N GLU A 426 1.96 16.79 27.27
CA GLU A 426 0.66 16.90 26.63
C GLU A 426 0.60 15.98 25.39
N PRO A 427 -0.58 15.44 25.03
CA PRO A 427 -0.69 14.55 23.87
C PRO A 427 -0.19 15.12 22.54
N HIS A 428 -0.36 16.43 22.31
CA HIS A 428 0.07 17.11 21.09
C HIS A 428 1.59 17.34 21.03
N GLU A 429 2.28 17.36 22.19
CA GLU A 429 3.74 17.54 22.27
C GLU A 429 4.52 16.28 21.83
N LEU A 430 3.86 15.13 21.61
CA LEU A 430 4.55 13.88 21.25
C LEU A 430 5.32 13.98 19.92
N ASN A 431 4.79 14.75 18.97
CA ASN A 431 5.41 14.94 17.67
C ASN A 431 6.34 16.16 17.64
N GLU A 432 6.18 17.07 18.61
CA GLU A 432 6.87 18.35 18.69
C GLU A 432 7.92 18.31 19.82
N GLY A 433 9.19 18.12 19.47
CA GLY A 433 10.31 18.37 20.39
C GLY A 433 10.86 17.19 21.18
N MET A 434 10.26 15.99 21.12
CA MET A 434 10.80 14.84 21.84
C MET A 434 12.05 14.21 21.20
N ASN A 435 12.23 14.33 19.88
CA ASN A 435 13.24 13.58 19.09
C ASN A 435 13.33 12.07 19.43
N ILE A 436 12.25 11.50 19.95
CA ILE A 436 12.13 10.07 20.28
C ILE A 436 11.24 9.45 19.22
N LYS A 437 11.72 8.38 18.60
CA LYS A 437 10.98 7.67 17.56
C LYS A 437 10.22 6.50 18.18
N PRO A 438 8.90 6.40 17.95
CA PRO A 438 8.14 5.22 18.33
C PRO A 438 8.64 3.98 17.58
N ILE A 439 8.56 2.84 18.24
CA ILE A 439 8.91 1.52 17.72
C ILE A 439 7.65 0.67 17.75
N PHE A 440 7.16 0.32 16.57
CA PHE A 440 6.00 -0.56 16.44
C PHE A 440 6.44 -2.00 16.24
N SER A 441 6.03 -2.88 17.15
CA SER A 441 6.08 -4.33 16.96
C SER A 441 4.79 -4.79 16.31
N ASN A 442 4.88 -5.37 15.11
CA ASN A 442 3.74 -5.94 14.40
C ASN A 442 3.44 -7.39 14.82
N ILE A 443 4.10 -7.87 15.88
CA ILE A 443 3.83 -9.18 16.45
C ILE A 443 2.65 -9.04 17.39
N VAL A 444 1.58 -9.78 17.13
CA VAL A 444 0.38 -9.77 17.96
C VAL A 444 0.47 -10.87 19.02
N ALA A 445 0.94 -12.05 18.62
CA ALA A 445 1.10 -13.19 19.52
C ALA A 445 2.15 -14.17 18.99
N THR A 446 2.71 -14.99 19.87
CA THR A 446 3.51 -16.18 19.51
C THR A 446 2.69 -17.46 19.50
N GLU A 447 1.56 -17.46 20.21
CA GLU A 447 0.66 -18.61 20.34
C GLU A 447 -0.69 -18.35 19.69
N TYR A 448 -1.29 -19.39 19.13
CA TYR A 448 -2.61 -19.29 18.50
C TYR A 448 -3.73 -19.06 19.52
N SER A 449 -3.57 -19.61 20.74
CA SER A 449 -4.49 -19.45 21.87
C SER A 449 -4.78 -17.98 22.20
N THR A 450 -3.75 -17.12 22.13
CA THR A 450 -3.80 -15.69 22.43
C THR A 450 -4.67 -14.90 21.45
N ILE A 451 -4.76 -15.33 20.20
CA ILE A 451 -5.55 -14.65 19.16
C ILE A 451 -6.87 -15.36 18.86
N LYS A 452 -7.05 -16.59 19.36
CA LYS A 452 -8.21 -17.42 19.05
C LYS A 452 -9.52 -16.71 19.36
N HIS A 453 -9.63 -16.05 20.51
CA HIS A 453 -10.87 -15.34 20.89
C HIS A 453 -11.24 -14.25 19.89
N LEU A 454 -10.25 -13.50 19.39
CA LEU A 454 -10.45 -12.48 18.37
C LEU A 454 -10.94 -13.11 17.06
N LEU A 455 -10.36 -14.25 16.66
CA LEU A 455 -10.74 -14.96 15.43
C LEU A 455 -12.12 -15.60 15.53
N ASP A 456 -12.49 -16.14 16.70
CA ASP A 456 -13.81 -16.75 16.94
C ASP A 456 -14.94 -15.73 16.71
N GLN A 457 -14.68 -14.43 16.95
CA GLN A 457 -15.62 -13.33 16.66
C GLN A 457 -15.74 -12.98 15.17
N LEU A 458 -14.75 -13.35 14.34
CA LEU A 458 -14.70 -13.04 12.90
C LEU A 458 -15.30 -14.15 12.03
N GLY A 459 -15.61 -15.32 12.60
CA GLY A 459 -16.14 -16.48 11.89
C GLY A 459 -15.06 -17.29 11.16
N THR A 460 -15.46 -18.02 10.12
CA THR A 460 -14.55 -18.91 9.38
C THR A 460 -13.71 -18.13 8.36
N GLY A 461 -12.39 -18.16 8.54
CA GLY A 461 -11.43 -17.57 7.60
C GLY A 461 -11.12 -18.50 6.43
N HIS A 462 -10.66 -17.92 5.32
CA HIS A 462 -10.21 -18.67 4.16
C HIS A 462 -8.68 -18.67 4.13
N SER A 463 -8.08 -19.86 4.00
CA SER A 463 -6.62 -20.01 3.94
C SER A 463 -6.11 -19.79 2.52
N ARG A 464 -4.94 -19.17 2.38
CA ARG A 464 -4.15 -19.20 1.14
C ARG A 464 -2.99 -20.17 1.26
N GLN A 465 -2.50 -20.60 0.10
CA GLN A 465 -1.33 -21.46 0.02
C GLN A 465 -0.11 -20.83 0.74
N PRO A 466 0.70 -21.66 1.40
CA PRO A 466 1.95 -21.21 2.01
C PRO A 466 2.90 -20.67 0.95
N TYR A 467 3.69 -19.67 1.33
CA TYR A 467 4.74 -19.15 0.47
C TYR A 467 5.94 -18.70 1.31
N TYR A 468 7.11 -18.72 0.68
CA TYR A 468 8.36 -18.25 1.24
C TYR A 468 8.63 -16.81 0.86
N ILE A 469 9.16 -16.04 1.81
CA ILE A 469 9.87 -14.79 1.54
C ILE A 469 11.33 -15.04 1.85
N VAL A 470 12.17 -15.01 0.83
CA VAL A 470 13.63 -15.05 0.96
C VAL A 470 14.14 -13.62 0.88
N GLU A 471 14.65 -13.10 1.99
CA GLU A 471 15.36 -11.83 2.04
C GLU A 471 16.82 -12.10 1.67
N ALA A 472 17.31 -11.44 0.62
CA ALA A 472 18.63 -11.67 0.09
C ALA A 472 19.27 -10.38 -0.43
N ASP A 473 20.59 -10.39 -0.57
CA ASP A 473 21.31 -9.40 -1.35
C ASP A 473 21.62 -9.97 -2.73
N ALA A 474 21.22 -9.27 -3.80
CA ALA A 474 21.40 -9.71 -5.17
C ALA A 474 22.13 -8.67 -6.04
N ARG A 475 22.93 -9.14 -7.00
CA ARG A 475 23.56 -8.32 -8.05
C ARG A 475 23.53 -9.01 -9.42
N PHE A 476 23.44 -8.20 -10.48
CA PHE A 476 23.35 -8.70 -11.87
C PHE A 476 24.71 -9.06 -12.48
N SER A 477 25.78 -8.43 -12.00
CA SER A 477 27.15 -8.65 -12.42
C SER A 477 28.06 -8.62 -11.19
N PRO A 478 29.14 -9.41 -11.15
CA PRO A 478 30.15 -9.32 -10.08
C PRO A 478 30.73 -7.91 -9.88
N SER A 479 30.73 -7.07 -10.91
CA SER A 479 31.20 -5.68 -10.85
C SER A 479 30.20 -4.70 -10.24
N LYS A 480 28.90 -5.06 -10.18
CA LYS A 480 27.86 -4.19 -9.59
C LYS A 480 27.76 -4.43 -8.08
N SER A 481 27.34 -3.40 -7.36
CA SER A 481 27.03 -3.50 -5.92
C SER A 481 25.83 -4.41 -5.68
N TYR A 482 25.78 -4.99 -4.48
CA TYR A 482 24.63 -5.75 -4.02
C TYR A 482 23.46 -4.83 -3.69
N SER A 483 22.26 -5.32 -3.99
CA SER A 483 21.00 -4.67 -3.66
C SER A 483 20.12 -5.62 -2.84
N THR A 484 19.49 -5.14 -1.78
CA THR A 484 18.61 -5.97 -0.97
C THR A 484 17.27 -6.19 -1.67
N VAL A 485 16.91 -7.46 -1.84
CA VAL A 485 15.71 -7.92 -2.53
C VAL A 485 14.92 -8.91 -1.67
N GLN A 486 13.64 -9.07 -1.98
CA GLN A 486 12.77 -10.09 -1.43
C GLN A 486 12.23 -10.96 -2.57
N LEU A 487 12.48 -12.26 -2.49
CA LEU A 487 11.96 -13.25 -3.43
C LEU A 487 10.73 -13.91 -2.80
N HIS A 488 9.60 -13.84 -3.49
CA HIS A 488 8.35 -14.49 -3.10
C HIS A 488 8.23 -15.83 -3.84
N ILE A 489 8.34 -16.94 -3.13
CA ILE A 489 8.37 -18.28 -3.73
C ILE A 489 7.16 -19.08 -3.25
N ASN A 490 6.35 -19.59 -4.17
CA ASN A 490 5.23 -20.46 -3.86
C ASN A 490 5.75 -21.80 -3.29
N ALA A 491 5.28 -22.21 -2.12
CA ALA A 491 5.82 -23.41 -1.46
C ALA A 491 5.40 -24.72 -2.15
N ASN A 492 4.27 -24.74 -2.85
CA ASN A 492 3.74 -25.96 -3.48
C ASN A 492 4.33 -26.21 -4.86
N MET A 493 4.55 -25.14 -5.64
CA MET A 493 5.00 -25.25 -7.04
C MET A 493 6.48 -24.93 -7.23
N VAL A 494 7.19 -24.52 -6.17
CA VAL A 494 8.58 -24.04 -6.24
C VAL A 494 8.76 -23.04 -7.38
N ASN A 495 7.84 -22.07 -7.44
CA ASN A 495 7.83 -21.04 -8.47
C ASN A 495 8.08 -19.67 -7.85
N LEU A 496 8.91 -18.86 -8.50
CA LEU A 496 9.18 -17.50 -8.11
C LEU A 496 8.03 -16.60 -8.58
N GLU A 497 7.13 -16.23 -7.67
CA GLU A 497 5.95 -15.42 -7.97
C GLU A 497 6.32 -13.97 -8.27
N LYS A 498 7.26 -13.40 -7.50
CA LYS A 498 7.81 -12.06 -7.74
C LYS A 498 9.12 -11.81 -7.03
N VAL A 499 9.87 -10.84 -7.55
CA VAL A 499 11.04 -10.25 -6.90
C VAL A 499 10.78 -8.77 -6.69
N VAL A 500 11.02 -8.28 -5.47
CA VAL A 500 10.77 -6.89 -5.10
C VAL A 500 11.94 -6.32 -4.32
N THR A 501 12.09 -5.00 -4.34
CA THR A 501 13.06 -4.29 -3.48
C THR A 501 12.61 -4.30 -2.02
N LYS A 502 13.50 -3.86 -1.12
CA LYS A 502 13.12 -3.51 0.25
C LYS A 502 11.94 -2.51 0.23
N LYS A 503 11.05 -2.63 1.21
CA LYS A 503 9.98 -1.66 1.45
C LYS A 503 10.59 -0.30 1.82
N ASP A 504 10.11 0.73 1.15
CA ASP A 504 10.42 2.11 1.47
C ASP A 504 9.22 2.74 2.19
N HIS A 505 9.43 3.19 3.42
CA HIS A 505 8.36 3.67 4.29
C HIS A 505 8.17 5.17 4.05
N VAL A 506 6.95 5.56 3.69
CA VAL A 506 6.61 6.95 3.39
C VAL A 506 5.86 7.58 4.55
N LEU A 507 4.90 6.83 5.13
CA LEU A 507 4.11 7.27 6.25
C LEU A 507 3.98 6.13 7.26
N ASP A 508 4.26 6.42 8.52
CA ASP A 508 4.05 5.54 9.66
C ASP A 508 3.28 6.32 10.75
N ILE A 509 1.97 6.08 10.87
CA ILE A 509 1.13 6.66 11.92
C ILE A 509 0.94 5.63 13.02
N ASN A 510 1.48 5.91 14.20
CA ASN A 510 1.44 5.08 15.39
C ASN A 510 0.32 5.58 16.30
N TRP A 511 -0.71 4.75 16.50
CA TRP A 511 -1.84 5.07 17.37
C TRP A 511 -1.68 4.37 18.72
N ASN A 512 -1.26 5.13 19.73
CA ASN A 512 -1.07 4.67 21.10
C ASN A 512 -2.42 4.63 21.81
N SER A 513 -2.95 3.43 21.99
CA SER A 513 -4.16 3.18 22.76
C SER A 513 -3.80 3.08 24.23
N LEU A 514 -3.82 4.23 24.91
CA LEU A 514 -3.59 4.28 26.35
C LEU A 514 -4.61 3.41 27.07
N SER A 515 -4.16 2.73 28.14
CA SER A 515 -4.90 1.72 28.91
C SER A 515 -5.22 0.40 28.18
N ARG A 516 -4.59 0.12 27.03
CA ARG A 516 -4.75 -1.15 26.29
C ARG A 516 -3.44 -1.88 26.09
N VAL A 517 -3.54 -3.21 25.93
CA VAL A 517 -2.43 -4.08 25.57
C VAL A 517 -2.07 -3.85 24.11
N TYR A 518 -3.05 -3.77 23.22
CA TYR A 518 -2.80 -3.60 21.79
C TYR A 518 -2.94 -2.16 21.33
N ASP A 519 -2.06 -1.81 20.40
CA ASP A 519 -2.04 -0.58 19.63
C ASP A 519 -2.22 -0.91 18.14
N PHE A 520 -2.24 0.11 17.29
CA PHE A 520 -2.17 -0.10 15.86
C PHE A 520 -1.33 0.92 15.13
N GLN A 521 -0.92 0.56 13.92
CA GLN A 521 -0.18 1.44 13.03
C GLN A 521 -0.81 1.46 11.65
N LEU A 522 -1.03 2.66 11.12
CA LEU A 522 -1.35 2.88 9.71
C LEU A 522 -0.06 3.16 8.96
N LYS A 523 0.11 2.57 7.78
CA LYS A 523 1.33 2.73 6.99
C LYS A 523 1.04 2.93 5.52
N ILE A 524 1.80 3.82 4.91
CA ILE A 524 1.98 3.89 3.45
C ILE A 524 3.43 3.54 3.15
N TRP A 525 3.63 2.56 2.29
CA TRP A 525 4.97 2.19 1.82
C TRP A 525 4.93 1.84 0.35
N THR A 526 6.11 1.91 -0.26
CA THR A 526 6.33 1.61 -1.67
C THR A 526 7.38 0.52 -1.84
N ARG A 527 7.35 -0.19 -2.97
CA ARG A 527 8.46 -1.08 -3.39
C ARG A 527 8.45 -1.31 -4.90
N LYS A 528 9.65 -1.39 -5.49
CA LYS A 528 9.78 -1.66 -6.92
C LYS A 528 9.67 -3.15 -7.21
N HIS A 529 8.94 -3.48 -8.27
CA HIS A 529 8.96 -4.83 -8.84
C HIS A 529 10.19 -4.96 -9.73
N LEU A 530 10.95 -6.03 -9.51
CA LEU A 530 12.09 -6.36 -10.35
C LEU A 530 11.69 -7.48 -11.30
N ARG A 531 12.30 -7.47 -12.49
CA ARG A 531 12.25 -8.62 -13.40
C ARG A 531 12.81 -9.84 -12.68
N HIS A 532 12.03 -10.92 -12.68
CA HIS A 532 12.38 -12.18 -12.00
C HIS A 532 12.90 -13.23 -12.99
N ASP A 533 12.77 -12.99 -14.30
CA ASP A 533 13.16 -13.84 -15.42
C ASP A 533 14.64 -13.68 -15.84
N ILE A 534 15.45 -13.06 -14.97
CA ILE A 534 16.85 -12.74 -15.24
C ILE A 534 17.78 -13.42 -14.22
N LYS A 535 19.04 -13.59 -14.59
CA LYS A 535 20.08 -13.90 -13.60
C LYS A 535 20.19 -12.68 -12.66
N PRO A 536 20.23 -12.86 -11.34
CA PRO A 536 20.57 -14.11 -10.64
C PRO A 536 19.39 -14.97 -10.18
N TYR A 537 18.15 -14.47 -10.28
CA TYR A 537 16.99 -15.09 -9.68
C TYR A 537 16.65 -16.45 -10.30
N THR A 538 16.78 -16.58 -11.62
CA THR A 538 16.57 -17.86 -12.31
C THR A 538 17.63 -18.90 -11.95
N THR A 539 18.85 -18.47 -11.58
CA THR A 539 19.91 -19.38 -11.12
C THR A 539 19.65 -19.83 -9.69
N PHE A 540 19.23 -18.91 -8.82
CA PHE A 540 18.80 -19.25 -7.47
C PHE A 540 17.64 -20.24 -7.48
N LEU A 541 16.61 -20.02 -8.30
CA LEU A 541 15.44 -20.90 -8.40
C LEU A 541 15.80 -22.33 -8.85
N LYS A 542 16.84 -22.51 -9.67
CA LYS A 542 17.35 -23.84 -10.05
C LYS A 542 18.10 -24.55 -8.91
N ASN A 543 18.55 -23.78 -7.92
CA ASN A 543 19.33 -24.27 -6.79
C ASN A 543 18.49 -24.46 -5.52
N ILE A 544 17.18 -24.23 -5.57
CA ILE A 544 16.28 -24.50 -4.45
C ILE A 544 15.53 -25.82 -4.63
N SER A 545 15.19 -26.45 -3.52
CA SER A 545 14.24 -27.56 -3.45
C SER A 545 13.38 -27.41 -2.20
N ILE A 546 12.08 -27.63 -2.34
CA ILE A 546 11.13 -27.58 -1.22
C ILE A 546 10.48 -28.96 -1.11
N ASN A 547 10.56 -29.58 0.05
CA ASN A 547 9.85 -30.83 0.29
C ASN A 547 8.36 -30.53 0.56
N PRO A 548 7.41 -31.06 -0.23
CA PRO A 548 5.99 -30.74 -0.07
C PRO A 548 5.37 -31.25 1.24
N SER A 549 5.93 -32.27 1.90
CA SER A 549 5.32 -32.87 3.09
C SER A 549 5.59 -32.07 4.37
N ASP A 550 6.83 -31.62 4.55
CA ASP A 550 7.29 -30.88 5.74
C ASP A 550 7.58 -29.40 5.44
N LEU A 551 7.46 -29.01 4.17
CA LEU A 551 7.83 -27.69 3.64
C LEU A 551 9.31 -27.35 3.83
N LYS A 552 10.20 -28.31 4.12
CA LYS A 552 11.63 -28.06 4.32
C LYS A 552 12.24 -27.38 3.10
N PHE A 553 12.88 -26.23 3.32
CA PHE A 553 13.47 -25.41 2.27
C PHE A 553 14.97 -25.68 2.21
N VAL A 554 15.47 -26.12 1.06
CA VAL A 554 16.89 -26.40 0.84
C VAL A 554 17.38 -25.56 -0.31
N TYR A 555 18.56 -24.95 -0.18
CA TYR A 555 19.19 -24.19 -1.25
C TYR A 555 20.71 -24.35 -1.25
N ARG A 556 21.34 -23.98 -2.36
CA ARG A 556 22.79 -23.80 -2.45
C ARG A 556 23.08 -22.31 -2.55
N ASP A 557 23.97 -21.83 -1.69
CA ASP A 557 24.37 -20.42 -1.72
C ASP A 557 25.21 -20.11 -2.95
N ASP A 558 25.05 -18.91 -3.51
CA ASP A 558 25.84 -18.42 -4.65
C ASP A 558 26.36 -17.03 -4.33
N ASP A 559 27.46 -17.00 -3.60
CA ASP A 559 28.16 -15.80 -3.16
C ASP A 559 28.55 -14.84 -4.30
N ARG A 560 28.50 -15.28 -5.57
CA ARG A 560 28.77 -14.40 -6.70
C ARG A 560 27.59 -13.53 -7.05
N HIS A 561 26.36 -13.96 -6.82
CA HIS A 561 25.19 -13.21 -7.26
C HIS A 561 24.06 -13.03 -6.26
N ILE A 562 23.83 -13.97 -5.34
CA ILE A 562 22.76 -13.88 -4.34
C ILE A 562 23.25 -14.38 -2.98
N ARG A 563 23.04 -13.59 -1.93
CA ARG A 563 23.38 -13.95 -0.56
C ARG A 563 22.13 -13.95 0.29
N VAL A 564 21.71 -15.12 0.75
CA VAL A 564 20.49 -15.28 1.54
C VAL A 564 20.73 -14.77 2.96
N LYS A 565 19.91 -13.81 3.41
CA LYS A 565 19.96 -13.25 4.77
C LYS A 565 19.00 -13.95 5.71
N GLN A 566 17.78 -14.17 5.24
CA GLN A 566 16.69 -14.70 6.06
C GLN A 566 15.63 -15.37 5.19
N ILE A 567 15.10 -16.49 5.67
CA ILE A 567 13.97 -17.18 5.03
C ILE A 567 12.78 -17.14 5.99
N LYS A 568 11.63 -16.71 5.49
CA LYS A 568 10.36 -16.66 6.22
C LYS A 568 9.32 -17.51 5.50
N LEU A 569 8.76 -18.49 6.18
CA LEU A 569 7.53 -19.15 5.74
C LEU A 569 6.33 -18.32 6.18
N LYS A 570 5.40 -18.05 5.27
CA LYS A 570 4.15 -17.35 5.58
C LYS A 570 2.94 -18.20 5.24
N ARG A 571 2.02 -18.31 6.20
CA ARG A 571 0.68 -18.88 6.02
C ARG A 571 -0.34 -17.81 6.33
N LYS A 572 -1.26 -17.56 5.39
CA LYS A 572 -2.24 -16.47 5.50
C LYS A 572 -3.66 -17.01 5.61
N GLN A 573 -4.44 -16.39 6.48
CA GLN A 573 -5.88 -16.56 6.58
C GLN A 573 -6.58 -15.21 6.43
N PHE A 574 -7.67 -15.19 5.67
CA PHE A 574 -8.43 -13.99 5.36
C PHE A 574 -9.82 -14.06 5.96
N TYR A 575 -10.20 -13.02 6.68
CA TYR A 575 -11.51 -12.84 7.30
C TYR A 575 -12.12 -11.56 6.73
N ARG A 576 -13.34 -11.65 6.23
CA ARG A 576 -14.07 -10.48 5.74
C ARG A 576 -14.70 -9.77 6.94
N ILE A 577 -14.32 -8.52 7.17
CA ILE A 577 -14.91 -7.70 8.24
C ILE A 577 -16.23 -7.12 7.74
N ASP A 578 -16.18 -6.46 6.59
CA ASP A 578 -17.36 -5.91 5.90
C ASP A 578 -17.17 -6.01 4.38
N ASP A 579 -17.95 -5.28 3.61
CA ASP A 579 -17.82 -5.27 2.15
C ASP A 579 -16.51 -4.67 1.67
N HIS A 580 -15.86 -3.81 2.47
CA HIS A 580 -14.69 -3.02 2.12
C HIS A 580 -13.38 -3.54 2.70
N LEU A 581 -13.42 -4.08 3.91
CA LEU A 581 -12.27 -4.40 4.72
C LEU A 581 -12.09 -5.90 4.88
N THR A 582 -10.84 -6.33 4.73
CA THR A 582 -10.40 -7.70 4.98
C THR A 582 -9.33 -7.69 6.05
N LEU A 583 -9.48 -8.58 7.03
CA LEU A 583 -8.45 -8.91 8.00
C LEU A 583 -7.63 -10.08 7.49
N GLU A 584 -6.33 -9.87 7.36
CA GLU A 584 -5.32 -10.88 7.06
C GLU A 584 -4.59 -11.26 8.35
N LEU A 585 -4.81 -12.48 8.82
CA LEU A 585 -3.98 -13.12 9.82
C LEU A 585 -2.83 -13.83 9.10
N THR A 586 -1.59 -13.53 9.48
CA THR A 586 -0.42 -14.24 8.96
C THR A 586 0.35 -14.92 10.08
N LEU A 587 0.52 -16.23 9.99
CA LEU A 587 1.54 -16.95 10.72
C LEU A 587 2.86 -16.82 9.95
N VAL A 588 3.86 -16.22 10.59
CA VAL A 588 5.21 -16.07 10.07
C VAL A 588 6.14 -16.98 10.86
N THR A 589 6.83 -17.88 10.17
CA THR A 589 7.87 -18.73 10.75
C THR A 589 9.21 -18.31 10.16
N ILE A 590 10.09 -17.75 11.00
CA ILE A 590 11.48 -17.47 10.64
C ILE A 590 12.24 -18.78 10.72
N LEU A 591 12.78 -19.24 9.59
CA LEU A 591 13.55 -20.47 9.56
C LEU A 591 14.97 -20.25 10.06
N SER A 592 15.51 -21.26 10.74
CA SER A 592 16.90 -21.31 11.21
C SER A 592 17.71 -22.13 10.21
N PRO A 593 18.45 -21.50 9.28
CA PRO A 593 19.23 -22.24 8.30
C PRO A 593 20.43 -22.94 8.95
N PHE A 594 20.75 -24.15 8.51
CA PHE A 594 21.98 -24.86 8.87
C PHE A 594 22.63 -25.46 7.62
N THR A 595 23.96 -25.48 7.58
CA THR A 595 24.71 -26.02 6.45
C THR A 595 24.91 -27.52 6.64
N SER A 596 24.38 -28.31 5.71
CA SER A 596 24.60 -29.77 5.67
C SER A 596 26.01 -30.11 5.20
N PHE A 597 26.45 -31.35 5.44
CA PHE A 597 27.73 -31.88 4.94
C PHE A 597 27.85 -31.85 3.40
N SER A 598 26.72 -31.79 2.68
CA SER A 598 26.70 -31.69 1.22
C SER A 598 27.02 -30.29 0.68
N GLY A 599 27.25 -29.32 1.57
CA GLY A 599 27.39 -27.90 1.23
C GLY A 599 26.07 -27.21 0.86
N ARG A 600 24.92 -27.90 1.00
CA ARG A 600 23.58 -27.30 0.88
C ARG A 600 23.15 -26.74 2.21
N VAL A 601 22.45 -25.62 2.17
CA VAL A 601 21.82 -25.00 3.34
C VAL A 601 20.39 -25.49 3.44
N GLU A 602 20.04 -26.03 4.59
CA GLU A 602 18.72 -26.56 4.90
C GLU A 602 18.04 -25.66 5.94
N ALA A 603 16.75 -25.42 5.77
CA ALA A 603 15.96 -24.57 6.65
C ALA A 603 14.62 -25.27 6.93
N ASP A 604 14.47 -25.76 8.16
CA ASP A 604 13.32 -26.53 8.62
C ASP A 604 12.31 -25.64 9.38
N PRO A 605 11.04 -25.55 8.93
CA PRO A 605 9.97 -24.86 9.66
C PRO A 605 9.77 -25.33 11.11
N ALA A 606 10.02 -26.60 11.42
CA ALA A 606 9.84 -27.16 12.76
C ALA A 606 10.83 -26.57 13.79
N GLN A 607 12.00 -26.10 13.33
CA GLN A 607 13.02 -25.46 14.16
C GLN A 607 12.93 -23.93 14.13
N GLY A 608 11.94 -23.38 13.41
CA GLY A 608 11.77 -21.95 13.23
C GLY A 608 11.04 -21.28 14.39
N LYS A 609 11.30 -19.98 14.57
CA LYS A 609 10.53 -19.14 15.51
C LYS A 609 9.28 -18.61 14.80
N SER A 610 8.11 -18.88 15.38
CA SER A 610 6.82 -18.51 14.79
C SER A 610 6.13 -17.40 15.56
N TYR A 611 5.42 -16.54 14.84
CA TYR A 611 4.59 -15.49 15.42
C TYR A 611 3.44 -15.11 14.47
N PHE A 612 2.39 -14.53 15.03
CA PHE A 612 1.22 -14.05 14.33
C PHE A 612 1.27 -12.54 14.13
N THR A 613 0.87 -12.11 12.94
CA THR A 613 0.67 -10.70 12.61
C THR A 613 -0.74 -10.51 12.06
N ILE A 614 -1.39 -9.41 12.43
CA ILE A 614 -2.72 -9.05 11.91
C ILE A 614 -2.60 -7.77 11.08
N ARG A 615 -3.11 -7.83 9.86
CA ARG A 615 -3.22 -6.69 8.94
C ARG A 615 -4.69 -6.51 8.56
N VAL A 616 -5.16 -5.28 8.54
CA VAL A 616 -6.43 -4.91 7.88
C VAL A 616 -6.10 -4.15 6.61
N SER A 617 -6.72 -4.53 5.50
CA SER A 617 -6.62 -3.81 4.23
C SER A 617 -7.99 -3.52 3.65
N SER A 618 -8.05 -2.47 2.83
CA SER A 618 -9.25 -2.08 2.10
C SER A 618 -9.12 -2.53 0.65
N HIS A 619 -10.00 -3.42 0.20
CA HIS A 619 -9.95 -3.91 -1.18
C HIS A 619 -10.19 -2.77 -2.19
N THR A 620 -10.97 -1.75 -1.79
CA THR A 620 -11.23 -0.57 -2.61
C THR A 620 -9.95 0.25 -2.78
N LEU A 621 -9.20 0.49 -1.70
CA LEU A 621 -7.96 1.27 -1.78
C LEU A 621 -6.84 0.48 -2.48
N ASP A 622 -6.74 -0.81 -2.15
CA ASP A 622 -5.77 -1.71 -2.77
C ASP A 622 -5.98 -1.81 -4.29
N SER A 623 -7.23 -1.81 -4.78
CA SER A 623 -7.51 -1.90 -6.23
C SER A 623 -7.07 -0.65 -6.98
N HIS A 624 -7.29 0.54 -6.42
CA HIS A 624 -6.78 1.80 -6.99
C HIS A 624 -5.24 1.79 -7.02
N MET A 625 -4.60 1.49 -5.90
CA MET A 625 -3.13 1.48 -5.80
C MET A 625 -2.45 0.40 -6.66
N CYS A 626 -3.15 -0.68 -7.03
CA CYS A 626 -2.59 -1.69 -7.93
C CYS A 626 -2.27 -1.16 -9.33
N HIS A 627 -2.90 -0.06 -9.79
CA HIS A 627 -2.60 0.56 -11.08
C HIS A 627 -1.16 1.09 -11.15
N ASN A 628 -0.55 1.41 -10.01
CA ASN A 628 0.83 1.88 -9.91
C ASN A 628 1.86 0.86 -10.44
N ILE A 629 1.53 -0.44 -10.39
CA ILE A 629 2.42 -1.51 -10.84
C ILE A 629 2.59 -1.47 -12.37
N SER A 630 1.55 -1.04 -13.09
CA SER A 630 1.53 -0.96 -14.56
C SER A 630 1.90 0.40 -15.12
N LEU A 631 2.18 1.40 -14.27
CA LEU A 631 2.57 2.73 -14.75
C LEU A 631 3.86 2.63 -15.56
N ARG A 632 3.86 3.29 -16.71
CA ARG A 632 5.08 3.65 -17.43
C ARG A 632 5.66 4.92 -16.82
N PRO A 633 6.93 5.21 -17.09
CA PRO A 633 7.53 6.47 -16.70
C PRO A 633 6.73 7.67 -17.22
N GLY A 634 6.44 8.61 -16.31
CA GLY A 634 5.64 9.78 -16.64
C GLY A 634 4.13 9.56 -16.51
N ASP A 635 3.63 8.32 -16.50
CA ASP A 635 2.18 8.06 -16.44
C ASP A 635 1.56 8.59 -15.13
N ILE A 636 0.35 9.13 -15.27
CA ILE A 636 -0.48 9.56 -14.14
C ILE A 636 -1.44 8.41 -13.81
N PRO A 637 -1.51 7.94 -12.54
CA PRO A 637 -2.47 6.91 -12.20
C PRO A 637 -3.92 7.42 -12.33
N PRO A 638 -4.87 6.52 -12.60
CA PRO A 638 -6.27 6.89 -12.83
C PRO A 638 -7.01 7.33 -11.56
N TRP A 639 -6.37 7.21 -10.38
CA TRP A 639 -6.98 7.55 -9.10
C TRP A 639 -6.51 8.91 -8.58
N SER A 640 -7.36 9.58 -7.81
CA SER A 640 -7.04 10.82 -7.09
C SER A 640 -6.87 10.58 -5.58
N VAL A 641 -6.18 11.50 -4.89
CA VAL A 641 -6.01 11.42 -3.43
C VAL A 641 -7.36 11.50 -2.72
N ASP A 642 -8.26 12.37 -3.19
CA ASP A 642 -9.59 12.51 -2.59
C ASP A 642 -10.44 11.24 -2.79
N GLU A 643 -10.37 10.56 -3.94
CA GLU A 643 -11.02 9.25 -4.10
C GLU A 643 -10.53 8.23 -3.07
N LEU A 644 -9.22 8.16 -2.82
CA LEU A 644 -8.66 7.21 -1.84
C LEU A 644 -9.04 7.55 -0.39
N VAL A 645 -9.05 8.84 -0.04
CA VAL A 645 -9.42 9.25 1.33
C VAL A 645 -10.93 9.12 1.53
N GLY A 646 -11.72 9.23 0.47
CA GLY A 646 -13.19 9.13 0.49
C GLY A 646 -13.89 10.49 0.40
N GLY A 647 -13.37 11.38 -0.45
CA GLY A 647 -13.87 12.73 -0.67
C GLY A 647 -13.72 13.65 0.54
N PRO A 648 -14.51 14.75 0.61
CA PRO A 648 -14.50 15.68 1.74
C PRO A 648 -14.78 15.01 3.09
N SER A 649 -15.68 14.02 3.11
CA SER A 649 -16.08 13.27 4.31
C SER A 649 -15.04 12.25 4.78
N CYS A 650 -14.03 11.95 3.95
CA CYS A 650 -12.94 11.03 4.28
C CYS A 650 -13.43 9.63 4.72
N HIS A 651 -14.58 9.19 4.20
CA HIS A 651 -15.31 8.05 4.76
C HIS A 651 -14.53 6.71 4.70
N HIS A 652 -13.65 6.51 3.70
CA HIS A 652 -12.79 5.33 3.62
C HIS A 652 -11.75 5.31 4.75
N LEU A 653 -11.11 6.45 4.99
CA LEU A 653 -10.12 6.61 6.06
C LEU A 653 -10.78 6.48 7.44
N VAL A 654 -11.91 7.15 7.66
CA VAL A 654 -12.69 7.05 8.91
C VAL A 654 -13.09 5.61 9.19
N ARG A 655 -13.60 4.89 8.19
CA ARG A 655 -13.98 3.48 8.33
C ARG A 655 -12.77 2.63 8.75
N LEU A 656 -11.62 2.78 8.09
CA LEU A 656 -10.41 2.03 8.43
C LEU A 656 -9.95 2.30 9.87
N ILE A 657 -9.87 3.57 10.28
CA ILE A 657 -9.45 3.97 11.64
C ILE A 657 -10.42 3.39 12.67
N ARG A 658 -11.73 3.55 12.45
CA ARG A 658 -12.78 3.04 13.33
C ARG A 658 -12.68 1.53 13.49
N THR A 659 -12.52 0.79 12.39
CA THR A 659 -12.33 -0.66 12.44
C THR A 659 -11.11 -1.04 13.26
N MET A 660 -9.99 -0.33 13.12
CA MET A 660 -8.79 -0.59 13.92
C MET A 660 -8.99 -0.30 15.40
N ILE A 661 -9.66 0.80 15.75
CA ILE A 661 -9.98 1.12 17.16
C ILE A 661 -10.81 -0.02 17.76
N ILE A 662 -11.87 -0.48 17.10
CA ILE A 662 -12.72 -1.56 17.64
C ILE A 662 -11.96 -2.89 17.69
N LEU A 663 -11.07 -3.15 16.73
CA LEU A 663 -10.21 -4.33 16.77
C LEU A 663 -9.28 -4.32 17.98
N THR A 664 -8.73 -3.17 18.35
CA THR A 664 -7.91 -3.06 19.59
C THR A 664 -8.74 -3.29 20.84
N GLU A 665 -10.02 -2.86 20.87
CA GLU A 665 -10.96 -3.10 21.98
C GLU A 665 -11.22 -4.58 22.18
N ARG A 666 -11.62 -5.25 21.10
CA ARG A 666 -11.99 -6.67 21.15
C ARG A 666 -10.81 -7.58 21.41
N ALA A 667 -9.62 -7.22 20.93
CA ALA A 667 -8.41 -7.97 21.24
C ALA A 667 -8.11 -7.98 22.75
N GLN A 668 -8.57 -6.98 23.51
CA GLN A 668 -8.41 -6.86 24.97
C GLN A 668 -9.42 -7.67 25.78
N GLU A 669 -10.61 -7.96 25.23
CA GLU A 669 -11.70 -8.61 25.97
C GLU A 669 -11.31 -10.03 26.40
N LYS A 670 -11.28 -10.30 27.71
CA LYS A 670 -10.92 -11.62 28.25
C LYS A 670 -11.95 -12.67 27.78
N PRO A 671 -11.50 -13.81 27.21
CA PRO A 671 -12.40 -14.94 26.98
C PRO A 671 -12.81 -15.52 28.34
N GLY A 672 -14.05 -15.27 28.77
CA GLY A 672 -14.63 -15.91 29.96
C GLY A 672 -15.01 -15.00 31.12
N GLY A 673 -15.01 -13.68 30.95
CA GLY A 673 -15.70 -12.78 31.88
C GLY A 673 -17.22 -12.84 31.72
N ASN A 674 -17.82 -14.03 31.80
CA ASN A 674 -19.26 -14.12 32.07
C ASN A 674 -19.46 -13.42 33.41
N LYS A 675 -19.93 -12.18 33.37
CA LYS A 675 -20.65 -11.61 34.50
C LYS A 675 -21.71 -12.64 34.84
N GLN A 676 -21.55 -13.36 35.94
CA GLN A 676 -22.70 -13.95 36.60
C GLN A 676 -23.64 -12.77 36.80
N ALA A 677 -24.70 -12.73 35.99
CA ALA A 677 -25.81 -11.84 36.22
C ALA A 677 -26.30 -12.22 37.61
N GLY A 678 -25.98 -11.39 38.60
CA GLY A 678 -26.56 -11.48 39.92
C GLY A 678 -28.06 -11.38 39.71
N SER A 679 -28.74 -12.51 39.82
CA SER A 679 -30.17 -12.55 40.06
C SER A 679 -30.42 -11.73 41.33
N PRO A 680 -31.30 -10.72 41.31
CA PRO A 680 -31.70 -10.05 42.53
C PRO A 680 -32.40 -11.08 43.43
N GLN A 681 -31.87 -11.28 44.63
CA GLN A 681 -32.62 -11.86 45.75
C GLN A 681 -33.12 -10.73 46.64
#